data_AF-A0A9X2CQU0-F1
#
_entry.id   AF-A0A9X2CQU0-F1
#
_cell.length_a   1.000
_cell.length_b   1.000
_cell.length_c   1.000
_cell.angle_alpha   90.00
_cell.angle_beta   90.00
_cell.angle_gamma   90.00
#
_symmetry.space_group_name_H-M   'P 1'
#
loop_
_entity.id
_entity.type
_entity.pdbx_description
1 polymer ?
#
loop_
_entity_poly.entity_id
_entity_poly.type
_entity_poly.pdbx_seq_one_letter_code
_entity_poly.pdbx_strand_id
1 'polypeptide(L)'
;MNVSLRDRLQVSNTVLETIGGTPLVRLNHISANSKTEVFAKLESFNPSGSVKDRTSYNILQKAMEAGELKKGDTVIESSSGNMAIGLAQACLVMGLKLIVVVDPKINNLTSQLLETYGATLQMVEKPFKEGGFLGARLAKVKELLEVTENSFWSNQYGNLNNPKTHYQTTKEIYEALDGRLDYLFVATSTCGTLMGCANYIKVNHPNTKIIAVDAFGSVLFGGKSGTRNIPGHGAGVDSQFLDEGYIHDFIKVNDLDCAVGCWELLKKESILVGGSSGAIISAFHKYENQIEEGSRCAFLLSDGGSRYLDTIYNQEWLLKNIPGVYHALTPIGGWKIKPFSEYNVAIVGLGPKGLYGLERLLAELKSENIQEIVNIHLYNKNQYFGAGDVYRTDQPDYLKMNFTNQKIDIRPQTQPEAIGHLKSYVKWLSASTGIEESKLKDQFSSRTMVGKYFISCFKSLISSVPENINIHLHNEEVVNITENEGLLHLTTAGANQSDEVKVHHLLLTTGHAGNRTEVLDNKETDSSIVDFVYPVTKKLAAINANVSVAIKGMGLTFIDTALALTEGRGGRFVGNGQSMKYIPSGKEPAYIYPYSRSGALMIPRVGEMPNVPELRFFTSENLKDLREDTSNKFDFVDDLLPLIRQEFIFRYYSLAFKNCGENLNRSLEFSEMLNEIERFHIKYSSEKRFSFEELESPFINKEAYNTVSVQNFLAETIAKVSLKEKSPLLAAISAWHDISPIFNGLYSFGGLTARSHQIFDNQYASFFNRISYGPPLENMYKILALLKAGILDFTFGQSPEVRQLNHQKFEIAKSFSGNSNKRIIPDYHIDARIPKIKIPSQSSLLYKNLLEEGEMRLFQNTDYTGNYQTGGMDLSREGHPIDKDGNIRKNITIYGTPTEGVTFDNDTLSRNRNDFSSIWAKQVINNLKNSISKSK
;
A
#
# COMPACT_ATOMS: atom_id res chain seq x y z
N MET A 1 53.46 16.77 26.62
CA MET A 1 53.28 15.72 27.64
C MET A 1 54.55 14.88 27.66
N ASN A 2 55.24 14.80 28.80
CA ASN A 2 56.36 13.90 28.99
C ASN A 2 55.82 12.46 28.94
N VAL A 3 55.98 11.78 27.81
CA VAL A 3 55.82 10.33 27.73
C VAL A 3 57.04 9.75 28.43
N SER A 4 56.95 9.47 29.73
CA SER A 4 58.02 8.73 30.40
C SER A 4 58.07 7.35 29.74
N LEU A 5 59.20 7.04 29.11
CA LEU A 5 59.51 5.71 28.59
C LEU A 5 59.17 4.70 29.68
N ARG A 6 58.34 3.71 29.36
CA ARG A 6 57.93 2.63 30.27
C ARG A 6 59.19 2.07 30.94
N ASP A 7 59.23 2.12 32.26
CA ASP A 7 60.34 1.57 33.03
C ASP A 7 60.48 0.06 32.73
N ARG A 8 61.66 -0.30 32.19
CA ARG A 8 62.14 -1.62 31.76
C ARG A 8 61.65 -2.13 30.39
N LEU A 9 62.49 -1.93 29.37
CA LEU A 9 62.44 -2.75 28.14
C LEU A 9 62.81 -4.20 28.49
N GLN A 10 61.83 -5.11 28.50
CA GLN A 10 62.08 -6.55 28.55
C GLN A 10 62.28 -7.09 27.13
N VAL A 11 63.27 -7.97 26.94
CA VAL A 11 63.49 -8.68 25.67
C VAL A 11 62.71 -9.99 25.70
N SER A 12 61.74 -10.15 24.80
CA SER A 12 60.99 -11.40 24.61
C SER A 12 61.77 -12.38 23.72
N ASN A 13 61.77 -13.67 24.07
CA ASN A 13 62.42 -14.72 23.28
C ASN A 13 61.62 -15.10 22.04
N THR A 14 60.29 -14.95 22.08
CA THR A 14 59.40 -15.23 20.96
C THR A 14 58.29 -14.20 20.87
N VAL A 15 57.66 -14.08 19.70
CA VAL A 15 56.48 -13.22 19.52
C VAL A 15 55.33 -13.63 20.44
N LEU A 16 55.21 -14.91 20.82
CA LEU A 16 54.14 -15.38 21.70
C LEU A 16 54.28 -14.86 23.14
N GLU A 17 55.50 -14.54 23.58
CA GLU A 17 55.73 -13.90 24.89
C GLU A 17 55.26 -12.43 24.93
N THR A 18 54.91 -11.85 23.77
CA THR A 18 54.31 -10.50 23.69
C THR A 18 52.78 -10.52 23.78
N ILE A 19 52.17 -11.70 23.91
CA ILE A 19 50.73 -11.84 24.14
C ILE A 19 50.40 -11.41 25.58
N GLY A 20 49.44 -10.51 25.72
CA GLY A 20 49.06 -9.90 26.98
C GLY A 20 49.85 -8.63 27.31
N GLY A 21 49.69 -8.11 28.53
CA GLY A 21 50.30 -6.82 28.91
C GLY A 21 49.84 -5.66 28.02
N THR A 22 48.65 -5.76 27.45
CA THR A 22 48.12 -4.81 26.46
C THR A 22 47.82 -3.45 27.12
N PRO A 23 47.90 -2.34 26.37
CA PRO A 23 47.65 -1.01 26.94
C PRO A 23 46.25 -0.86 27.54
N LEU A 24 46.16 -0.14 28.67
CA LEU A 24 44.92 0.41 29.21
C LEU A 24 44.95 1.93 29.00
N VAL A 25 43.99 2.45 28.24
CA VAL A 25 43.96 3.87 27.82
C VAL A 25 42.74 4.55 28.39
N ARG A 26 42.92 5.72 29.03
CA ARG A 26 41.79 6.55 29.49
C ARG A 26 41.09 7.21 28.30
N LEU A 27 39.76 7.09 28.22
CA LEU A 27 38.92 7.66 27.17
C LEU A 27 38.30 8.99 27.63
N ASN A 28 39.05 10.08 27.50
CA ASN A 28 38.69 11.39 28.06
C ASN A 28 37.51 12.06 27.32
N HIS A 29 37.38 11.85 26.02
CA HIS A 29 36.37 12.48 25.17
C HIS A 29 35.09 11.66 25.07
N ILE A 30 35.17 10.33 25.25
CA ILE A 30 33.98 9.48 25.39
C ILE A 30 33.25 9.81 26.69
N SER A 31 33.99 9.94 27.80
CA SER A 31 33.45 10.24 29.13
C SER A 31 33.28 11.73 29.42
N ALA A 32 33.50 12.63 28.45
CA ALA A 32 33.53 14.08 28.69
C ALA A 32 32.25 14.64 29.33
N ASN A 33 31.11 14.01 29.05
CA ASN A 33 29.80 14.40 29.60
C ASN A 33 29.33 13.46 30.71
N SER A 34 30.06 12.38 30.99
CA SER A 34 29.75 11.44 32.06
C SER A 34 30.51 11.83 33.32
N LYS A 35 29.90 11.58 34.48
CA LYS A 35 30.57 11.77 35.78
C LYS A 35 31.40 10.54 36.17
N THR A 36 31.87 9.77 35.19
CA THR A 36 32.52 8.46 35.36
C THR A 36 33.88 8.45 34.66
N GLU A 37 34.85 7.73 35.22
CA GLU A 37 36.15 7.55 34.57
C GLU A 37 36.09 6.31 33.67
N VAL A 38 36.40 6.47 32.38
CA VAL A 38 36.28 5.38 31.41
C VAL A 38 37.65 5.02 30.84
N PHE A 39 37.96 3.71 30.83
CA PHE A 39 39.22 3.15 30.36
C PHE A 39 38.98 2.07 29.31
N ALA A 40 39.85 1.96 28.30
CA ALA A 40 39.80 0.94 27.26
C ALA A 40 41.02 0.03 27.32
N LYS A 41 40.79 -1.27 27.51
CA LYS A 41 41.80 -2.32 27.42
C LYS A 41 41.94 -2.73 25.95
N LEU A 42 43.04 -2.35 25.32
CA LEU A 42 43.24 -2.45 23.87
C LEU A 42 43.83 -3.80 23.48
N GLU A 43 42.99 -4.82 23.38
CA GLU A 43 43.43 -6.18 23.02
C GLU A 43 43.88 -6.33 21.55
N SER A 44 43.71 -5.29 20.74
CA SER A 44 44.30 -5.18 19.40
C SER A 44 45.83 -5.09 19.39
N PHE A 45 46.46 -4.87 20.54
CA PHE A 45 47.92 -4.79 20.69
C PHE A 45 48.59 -6.15 20.92
N ASN A 46 47.82 -7.23 21.04
CA ASN A 46 48.40 -8.56 20.93
C ASN A 46 49.01 -8.76 19.52
N PRO A 47 50.04 -9.60 19.35
CA PRO A 47 50.86 -9.65 18.13
C PRO A 47 50.12 -10.04 16.84
N SER A 48 49.02 -10.79 16.92
CA SER A 48 48.17 -11.07 15.76
C SER A 48 47.07 -10.02 15.58
N GLY A 49 46.84 -9.17 16.58
CA GLY A 49 45.95 -8.02 16.51
C GLY A 49 44.58 -8.20 17.18
N SER A 50 44.42 -9.18 18.08
CA SER A 50 43.15 -9.36 18.81
C SER A 50 43.30 -10.11 20.14
N VAL A 51 42.24 -10.05 20.95
CA VAL A 51 42.09 -10.80 22.22
C VAL A 51 42.24 -12.32 22.06
N LYS A 52 42.02 -12.86 20.85
CA LYS A 52 42.04 -14.31 20.62
C LYS A 52 43.43 -14.92 20.68
N ASP A 53 44.49 -14.12 20.62
CA ASP A 53 45.87 -14.60 20.80
C ASP A 53 46.04 -15.26 22.17
N ARG A 54 45.42 -14.66 23.20
CA ARG A 54 45.39 -15.22 24.55
C ARG A 54 44.73 -16.59 24.60
N THR A 55 43.62 -16.75 23.87
CA THR A 55 42.87 -18.01 23.81
C THR A 55 43.64 -19.07 23.03
N SER A 56 44.11 -18.73 21.82
CA SER A 56 44.86 -19.61 20.94
C SER A 56 46.13 -20.12 21.62
N TYR A 57 46.95 -19.22 22.16
CA TYR A 57 48.19 -19.59 22.82
C TYR A 57 47.96 -20.45 24.05
N ASN A 58 47.03 -20.05 24.94
CA ASN A 58 46.78 -20.81 26.17
C ASN A 58 46.24 -22.22 25.91
N ILE A 59 45.38 -22.40 24.91
CA ILE A 59 44.89 -23.73 24.52
C ILE A 59 46.05 -24.62 24.05
N LEU A 60 46.90 -24.13 23.15
CA LEU A 60 48.01 -24.90 22.60
C LEU A 60 49.09 -25.18 23.65
N GLN A 61 49.47 -24.18 24.44
CA GLN A 61 50.44 -24.33 25.51
C GLN A 61 50.01 -25.40 26.52
N LYS A 62 48.75 -25.36 26.97
CA LYS A 62 48.23 -26.34 27.94
C LYS A 62 48.14 -27.75 27.35
N ALA A 63 47.77 -27.88 26.08
CA ALA A 63 47.76 -29.18 25.40
C ALA A 63 49.18 -29.77 25.27
N MET A 64 50.18 -28.92 24.99
CA MET A 64 51.58 -29.36 24.94
C MET A 64 52.15 -29.71 26.31
N GLU A 65 51.84 -28.93 27.35
CA GLU A 65 52.21 -29.24 28.75
C GLU A 65 51.59 -30.56 29.23
N ALA A 66 50.37 -30.86 28.80
CA ALA A 66 49.68 -32.12 29.11
C ALA A 66 50.17 -33.31 28.26
N GLY A 67 51.00 -33.06 27.23
CA GLY A 67 51.47 -34.08 26.29
C GLY A 67 50.42 -34.54 25.25
N GLU A 68 49.25 -33.88 25.22
CA GLU A 68 48.17 -34.12 24.24
C GLU A 68 48.54 -33.60 22.84
N LEU A 69 49.48 -32.66 22.78
CA LEU A 69 49.95 -32.03 21.54
C LEU A 69 51.48 -31.99 21.53
N LYS A 70 52.11 -32.40 20.42
CA LYS A 70 53.56 -32.43 20.23
C LYS A 70 53.97 -31.67 18.99
N LYS A 71 55.24 -31.27 18.93
CA LYS A 71 55.80 -30.60 17.75
C LYS A 71 55.64 -31.50 16.51
N GLY A 72 55.12 -30.94 15.43
CA GLY A 72 54.79 -31.65 14.19
C GLY A 72 53.34 -32.11 14.05
N ASP A 73 52.57 -32.13 15.14
CA ASP A 73 51.15 -32.49 15.16
C ASP A 73 50.28 -31.45 14.43
N THR A 74 49.03 -31.82 14.13
CA THR A 74 48.09 -30.99 13.37
C THR A 74 46.96 -30.45 14.24
N VAL A 75 46.88 -29.14 14.39
CA VAL A 75 45.74 -28.48 15.03
C VAL A 75 44.62 -28.30 14.01
N ILE A 76 43.39 -28.60 14.40
CA ILE A 76 42.19 -28.41 13.58
C ILE A 76 41.25 -27.45 14.32
N GLU A 77 40.64 -26.49 13.62
CA GLU A 77 39.62 -25.60 14.19
C GLU A 77 38.59 -25.15 13.15
N SER A 78 37.36 -24.88 13.60
CA SER A 78 36.33 -24.18 12.84
C SER A 78 36.32 -22.69 13.21
N SER A 79 36.88 -21.85 12.34
CA SER A 79 36.88 -20.39 12.53
C SER A 79 37.19 -19.65 11.23
N SER A 80 36.45 -18.59 10.95
CA SER A 80 36.70 -17.69 9.81
C SER A 80 37.19 -16.30 10.25
N GLY A 81 37.70 -16.16 11.48
CA GLY A 81 38.12 -14.86 12.04
C GLY A 81 39.27 -14.96 13.04
N ASN A 82 39.26 -14.07 14.03
CA ASN A 82 40.37 -13.79 14.96
C ASN A 82 41.00 -15.04 15.63
N MET A 83 40.18 -16.04 16.00
CA MET A 83 40.68 -17.29 16.61
C MET A 83 41.60 -18.08 15.67
N ALA A 84 41.29 -18.11 14.37
CA ALA A 84 42.10 -18.83 13.39
C ALA A 84 43.46 -18.16 13.19
N ILE A 85 43.50 -16.82 13.17
CA ILE A 85 44.74 -16.06 12.99
C ILE A 85 45.66 -16.21 14.20
N GLY A 86 45.10 -16.13 15.42
CA GLY A 86 45.86 -16.38 16.65
C GLY A 86 46.44 -17.81 16.70
N LEU A 87 45.67 -18.81 16.26
CA LEU A 87 46.15 -20.19 16.13
C LEU A 87 47.25 -20.30 15.07
N ALA A 88 47.09 -19.65 13.92
CA ALA A 88 48.06 -19.75 12.82
C ALA A 88 49.44 -19.20 13.24
N GLN A 89 49.46 -18.04 13.91
CA GLN A 89 50.69 -17.46 14.45
C GLN A 89 51.33 -18.36 15.53
N ALA A 90 50.52 -18.86 16.48
CA ALA A 90 51.02 -19.73 17.55
C ALA A 90 51.53 -21.08 17.03
N CYS A 91 50.77 -21.75 16.16
CA CYS A 91 51.17 -23.01 15.54
C CYS A 91 52.49 -22.89 14.78
N LEU A 92 52.66 -21.83 13.99
CA LEU A 92 53.89 -21.61 13.22
C LEU A 92 55.12 -21.50 14.13
N VAL A 93 55.03 -20.74 15.23
CA VAL A 93 56.14 -20.59 16.19
C VAL A 93 56.39 -21.89 16.96
N MET A 94 55.34 -22.60 17.34
CA MET A 94 55.42 -23.85 18.12
C MET A 94 55.78 -25.08 17.25
N GLY A 95 55.87 -24.91 15.92
CA GLY A 95 56.20 -25.98 14.98
C GLY A 95 55.06 -27.00 14.79
N LEU A 96 53.82 -26.52 14.76
CA LEU A 96 52.59 -27.29 14.57
C LEU A 96 52.00 -26.99 13.19
N LYS A 97 51.28 -27.95 12.61
CA LYS A 97 50.46 -27.74 11.40
C LYS A 97 49.09 -27.21 11.81
N LEU A 98 48.43 -26.45 10.94
CA LEU A 98 47.09 -25.94 11.19
C LEU A 98 46.17 -26.19 9.99
N ILE A 99 45.01 -26.79 10.25
CA ILE A 99 43.88 -26.87 9.32
C ILE A 99 42.73 -26.03 9.88
N VAL A 100 42.26 -25.06 9.10
CA VAL A 100 41.13 -24.20 9.46
C VAL A 100 39.94 -24.51 8.57
N VAL A 101 38.85 -24.97 9.18
CA VAL A 101 37.58 -25.19 8.48
C VAL A 101 36.82 -23.88 8.38
N VAL A 102 36.57 -23.45 7.15
CA VAL A 102 35.99 -22.14 6.79
C VAL A 102 34.73 -22.33 5.94
N ASP A 103 33.95 -21.26 5.78
CA ASP A 103 32.75 -21.23 4.93
C ASP A 103 32.82 -20.03 3.96
N PRO A 104 31.95 -19.94 2.93
CA PRO A 104 32.05 -18.93 1.88
C PRO A 104 31.88 -17.48 2.39
N LYS A 105 31.58 -17.26 3.68
CA LYS A 105 31.50 -15.93 4.28
C LYS A 105 32.83 -15.44 4.83
N ILE A 106 33.91 -16.22 4.76
CA ILE A 106 35.24 -15.74 5.14
C ILE A 106 35.63 -14.53 4.29
N ASN A 107 36.15 -13.48 4.92
CA ASN A 107 36.64 -12.32 4.18
C ASN A 107 38.02 -12.62 3.56
N ASN A 108 38.29 -11.98 2.41
CA ASN A 108 39.49 -12.23 1.63
C ASN A 108 40.79 -11.91 2.39
N LEU A 109 40.78 -10.86 3.23
CA LEU A 109 41.94 -10.51 4.06
C LEU A 109 42.30 -11.64 5.03
N THR A 110 41.30 -12.26 5.66
CA THR A 110 41.51 -13.34 6.64
C THR A 110 42.00 -14.60 5.98
N SER A 111 41.45 -15.00 4.82
CA SER A 111 41.95 -16.17 4.09
C SER A 111 43.41 -15.99 3.68
N GLN A 112 43.76 -14.83 3.11
CA GLN A 112 45.13 -14.51 2.73
C GLN A 112 46.09 -14.50 3.92
N LEU A 113 45.68 -13.95 5.07
CA LEU A 113 46.50 -13.98 6.30
C LEU A 113 46.75 -15.42 6.77
N LEU A 114 45.72 -16.26 6.79
CA LEU A 114 45.84 -17.65 7.23
C LEU A 114 46.77 -18.46 6.31
N GLU A 115 46.61 -18.34 4.99
CA GLU A 115 47.49 -18.99 4.02
C GLU A 115 48.93 -18.50 4.14
N THR A 116 49.13 -17.19 4.38
CA THR A 116 50.46 -16.59 4.59
C THR A 116 51.13 -17.15 5.86
N TYR A 117 50.37 -17.41 6.92
CA TYR A 117 50.89 -18.10 8.11
C TYR A 117 51.07 -19.62 7.92
N GLY A 118 50.79 -20.15 6.73
CA GLY A 118 50.94 -21.57 6.40
C GLY A 118 49.78 -22.46 6.86
N ALA A 119 48.62 -21.88 7.18
CA ALA A 119 47.43 -22.65 7.52
C ALA A 119 46.79 -23.25 6.25
N THR A 120 46.32 -24.49 6.36
CA THR A 120 45.53 -25.15 5.31
C THR A 120 44.06 -24.79 5.50
N LEU A 121 43.43 -24.19 4.49
CA LEU A 121 42.00 -23.86 4.54
C LEU A 121 41.15 -25.01 3.98
N GLN A 122 40.20 -25.49 4.77
CA GLN A 122 39.19 -26.45 4.34
C GLN A 122 37.84 -25.76 4.23
N MET A 123 37.40 -25.47 3.00
CA MET A 123 36.11 -24.84 2.73
C MET A 123 34.96 -25.85 2.80
N VAL A 124 33.85 -25.48 3.46
CA VAL A 124 32.56 -26.17 3.29
C VAL A 124 31.70 -25.40 2.29
N GLU A 125 31.19 -26.08 1.25
CA GLU A 125 30.48 -25.39 0.17
C GLU A 125 29.02 -25.09 0.49
N LYS A 126 28.36 -25.98 1.26
CA LYS A 126 26.91 -25.93 1.50
C LYS A 126 26.59 -25.94 2.99
N PRO A 127 25.62 -25.12 3.44
CA PRO A 127 25.15 -25.17 4.82
C PRO A 127 24.30 -26.43 5.04
N PHE A 128 24.25 -26.91 6.28
CA PHE A 128 23.27 -27.93 6.68
C PHE A 128 21.88 -27.33 6.88
N LYS A 129 20.84 -28.17 6.73
CA LYS A 129 19.43 -27.78 6.95
C LYS A 129 19.20 -27.32 8.39
N GLU A 130 19.83 -27.98 9.35
CA GLU A 130 19.87 -27.60 10.76
C GLU A 130 21.29 -27.17 11.12
N GLY A 131 21.45 -26.06 11.84
CA GLY A 131 22.75 -25.52 12.26
C GLY A 131 23.54 -24.75 11.18
N GLY A 132 23.04 -24.69 9.92
CA GLY A 132 23.60 -23.85 8.86
C GLY A 132 25.06 -24.15 8.52
N PHE A 133 25.83 -23.11 8.20
CA PHE A 133 27.28 -23.24 7.94
C PHE A 133 28.07 -23.65 9.19
N LEU A 134 27.63 -23.26 10.39
CA LEU A 134 28.30 -23.66 11.63
C LEU A 134 28.23 -25.18 11.82
N GLY A 135 27.04 -25.77 11.65
CA GLY A 135 26.84 -27.22 11.70
C GLY A 135 27.71 -27.96 10.68
N ALA A 136 27.74 -27.47 9.43
CA ALA A 136 28.57 -28.04 8.37
C ALA A 136 30.07 -27.99 8.70
N ARG A 137 30.57 -26.84 9.20
CA ARG A 137 31.98 -26.70 9.58
C ARG A 137 32.36 -27.61 10.76
N LEU A 138 31.52 -27.71 11.78
CA LEU A 138 31.79 -28.58 12.94
C LEU A 138 31.80 -30.07 12.55
N ALA A 139 30.91 -30.49 11.65
CA ALA A 139 30.93 -31.85 11.10
C ALA A 139 32.23 -32.13 10.33
N LYS A 140 32.68 -31.18 9.51
CA LYS A 140 33.95 -31.31 8.78
C LYS A 140 35.17 -31.34 9.70
N VAL A 141 35.17 -30.61 10.82
CA VAL A 141 36.23 -30.74 11.85
C VAL A 141 36.29 -32.17 12.38
N LYS A 142 35.15 -32.78 12.71
CA LYS A 142 35.10 -34.17 13.22
C LYS A 142 35.65 -35.17 12.20
N GLU A 143 35.23 -35.04 10.94
CA GLU A 143 35.76 -35.85 9.84
C GLU A 143 37.28 -35.73 9.72
N LEU A 144 37.82 -34.50 9.76
CA LEU A 144 39.25 -34.26 9.66
C LEU A 144 40.03 -34.84 10.86
N LEU A 145 39.47 -34.83 12.06
CA LEU A 145 40.09 -35.44 13.24
C LEU A 145 40.23 -36.96 13.10
N GLU A 146 39.26 -37.62 12.44
CA GLU A 146 39.30 -39.08 12.22
C GLU A 146 40.36 -39.50 11.19
N VAL A 147 40.56 -38.68 10.15
CA VAL A 147 41.47 -39.01 9.03
C VAL A 147 42.87 -38.42 9.16
N THR A 148 43.08 -37.43 10.04
CA THR A 148 44.36 -36.78 10.23
C THR A 148 45.07 -37.37 11.44
N GLU A 149 46.10 -38.19 11.21
CA GLU A 149 46.94 -38.73 12.29
C GLU A 149 47.60 -37.61 13.11
N ASN A 150 47.75 -37.85 14.41
CA ASN A 150 48.32 -36.89 15.37
C ASN A 150 47.66 -35.50 15.28
N SER A 151 46.32 -35.48 15.28
CA SER A 151 45.54 -34.26 15.21
C SER A 151 44.91 -33.87 16.56
N PHE A 152 44.71 -32.58 16.76
CA PHE A 152 44.17 -31.99 17.98
C PHE A 152 43.12 -30.93 17.64
N TRP A 153 41.95 -31.03 18.27
CA TRP A 153 40.91 -30.01 18.13
C TRP A 153 41.05 -28.96 19.22
N SER A 154 41.37 -27.72 18.84
CA SER A 154 41.45 -26.60 19.80
C SER A 154 40.10 -26.26 20.46
N ASN A 155 38.99 -26.46 19.74
CA ASN A 155 37.60 -26.38 20.19
C ASN A 155 37.28 -25.13 21.03
N GLN A 156 37.30 -23.95 20.41
CA GLN A 156 37.01 -22.67 21.09
C GLN A 156 35.66 -22.63 21.81
N TYR A 157 34.70 -23.47 21.44
CA TYR A 157 33.36 -23.49 22.03
C TYR A 157 33.28 -24.35 23.30
N GLY A 158 34.18 -25.32 23.50
CA GLY A 158 34.12 -26.26 24.63
C GLY A 158 35.41 -26.42 25.42
N ASN A 159 36.53 -25.89 24.96
CA ASN A 159 37.79 -25.97 25.68
C ASN A 159 37.80 -24.99 26.87
N LEU A 160 37.87 -25.52 28.10
CA LEU A 160 37.88 -24.72 29.33
C LEU A 160 39.10 -23.80 29.45
N ASN A 161 40.15 -24.00 28.66
CA ASN A 161 41.29 -23.08 28.59
C ASN A 161 40.95 -21.77 27.87
N ASN A 162 39.82 -21.68 27.17
CA ASN A 162 39.29 -20.43 26.64
C ASN A 162 38.91 -19.44 27.75
N PRO A 163 37.93 -19.70 28.63
CA PRO A 163 37.63 -18.76 29.71
C PRO A 163 38.80 -18.56 30.67
N LYS A 164 39.58 -19.61 30.98
CA LYS A 164 40.70 -19.52 31.95
C LYS A 164 41.75 -18.45 31.58
N THR A 165 42.04 -18.26 30.30
CA THR A 165 43.07 -17.28 29.87
C THR A 165 42.68 -15.83 30.21
N HIS A 166 41.39 -15.51 30.22
CA HIS A 166 40.90 -14.15 30.43
C HIS A 166 40.82 -13.73 31.89
N TYR A 167 41.06 -14.67 32.82
CA TYR A 167 41.34 -14.36 34.22
C TYR A 167 42.52 -13.37 34.33
N GLN A 168 43.57 -13.60 33.52
CA GLN A 168 44.73 -12.73 33.44
C GLN A 168 44.40 -11.37 32.81
N THR A 169 43.52 -11.32 31.80
CA THR A 169 43.10 -10.04 31.17
C THR A 169 42.47 -9.11 32.20
N THR A 170 41.63 -9.63 33.09
CA THR A 170 41.01 -8.82 34.15
C THR A 170 42.02 -8.43 35.22
N LYS A 171 42.89 -9.36 35.63
CA LYS A 171 43.99 -9.05 36.55
C LYS A 171 44.82 -7.86 36.07
N GLU A 172 45.20 -7.83 34.79
CA GLU A 172 45.96 -6.72 34.22
C GLU A 172 45.20 -5.38 34.29
N ILE A 173 43.87 -5.38 34.17
CA ILE A 173 43.05 -4.16 34.31
C ILE A 173 43.09 -3.66 35.76
N TYR A 174 42.93 -4.56 36.74
CA TYR A 174 43.00 -4.19 38.16
C TYR A 174 44.38 -3.69 38.56
N GLU A 175 45.45 -4.36 38.12
CA GLU A 175 46.82 -3.93 38.38
C GLU A 175 47.08 -2.53 37.83
N ALA A 176 46.57 -2.22 36.63
CA ALA A 176 46.71 -0.90 36.02
C ALA A 176 45.82 0.19 36.64
N LEU A 177 44.80 -0.17 37.41
CA LEU A 177 43.85 0.75 38.05
C LEU A 177 43.99 0.78 39.57
N ASP A 178 45.11 0.33 40.11
CA ASP A 178 45.40 0.27 41.55
C ASP A 178 44.29 -0.46 42.34
N GLY A 179 43.76 -1.54 41.77
CA GLY A 179 42.71 -2.36 42.36
C GLY A 179 41.30 -1.76 42.29
N ARG A 180 41.09 -0.61 41.63
CA ARG A 180 39.80 0.11 41.62
C ARG A 180 39.12 0.04 40.27
N LEU A 181 38.11 -0.83 40.17
CA LEU A 181 37.24 -0.97 39.02
C LEU A 181 35.81 -1.25 39.51
N ASP A 182 34.83 -0.47 39.05
CA ASP A 182 33.43 -0.60 39.46
C ASP A 182 32.59 -1.31 38.39
N TYR A 183 32.88 -1.06 37.11
CA TYR A 183 32.16 -1.65 35.98
C TYR A 183 33.11 -2.20 34.91
N LEU A 184 32.83 -3.39 34.40
CA LEU A 184 33.54 -3.98 33.25
C LEU A 184 32.54 -4.31 32.14
N PHE A 185 32.72 -3.70 30.97
CA PHE A 185 31.92 -3.98 29.77
C PHE A 185 32.65 -4.96 28.87
N VAL A 186 31.98 -6.06 28.51
CA VAL A 186 32.55 -7.13 27.68
C VAL A 186 31.55 -7.58 26.62
N ALA A 187 31.96 -7.52 25.35
CA ALA A 187 31.16 -8.02 24.24
C ALA A 187 31.10 -9.56 24.21
N THR A 188 29.96 -10.10 23.79
CA THR A 188 29.68 -11.54 23.79
C THR A 188 29.83 -12.19 22.42
N SER A 189 30.23 -13.46 22.45
CA SER A 189 30.25 -14.37 21.30
C SER A 189 30.29 -15.80 21.87
N THR A 190 31.46 -16.43 21.95
CA THR A 190 31.62 -17.70 22.69
C THR A 190 31.41 -17.55 24.20
N CYS A 191 31.41 -16.31 24.73
CA CYS A 191 31.36 -16.00 26.16
C CYS A 191 32.59 -16.43 26.98
N GLY A 192 33.65 -16.96 26.36
CA GLY A 192 34.90 -17.29 27.06
C GLY A 192 35.54 -16.07 27.71
N THR A 193 35.67 -14.95 26.98
CA THR A 193 36.20 -13.70 27.53
C THR A 193 35.37 -13.15 28.67
N LEU A 194 34.05 -13.04 28.48
CA LEU A 194 33.11 -12.59 29.51
C LEU A 194 33.25 -13.42 30.80
N MET A 195 33.22 -14.74 30.70
CA MET A 195 33.23 -15.64 31.85
C MET A 195 34.59 -15.75 32.52
N GLY A 196 35.68 -15.68 31.76
CA GLY A 196 37.02 -15.58 32.34
C GLY A 196 37.22 -14.32 33.16
N CYS A 197 36.70 -13.19 32.66
CA CYS A 197 36.71 -11.94 33.41
C CYS A 197 35.83 -12.01 34.65
N ALA A 198 34.64 -12.60 34.51
CA ALA A 198 33.69 -12.76 35.60
C ALA A 198 34.18 -13.67 36.72
N ASN A 199 34.90 -14.74 36.38
CA ASN A 199 35.54 -15.60 37.37
C ASN A 199 36.59 -14.85 38.20
N TYR A 200 37.41 -13.99 37.59
CA TYR A 200 38.36 -13.16 38.34
C TYR A 200 37.65 -12.22 39.30
N ILE A 201 36.63 -11.51 38.81
CA ILE A 201 35.86 -10.53 39.58
C ILE A 201 35.15 -11.21 40.76
N LYS A 202 34.47 -12.33 40.53
CA LYS A 202 33.76 -13.05 41.59
C LYS A 202 34.67 -13.50 42.72
N VAL A 203 35.89 -13.94 42.40
CA VAL A 203 36.86 -14.45 43.39
C VAL A 203 37.55 -13.31 44.15
N ASN A 204 37.94 -12.23 43.47
CA ASN A 204 38.84 -11.22 44.04
C ASN A 204 38.17 -9.88 44.35
N HIS A 205 37.13 -9.50 43.60
CA HIS A 205 36.48 -8.18 43.65
C HIS A 205 34.96 -8.28 43.42
N PRO A 206 34.20 -8.97 44.30
CA PRO A 206 32.80 -9.32 44.03
C PRO A 206 31.83 -8.15 43.91
N ASN A 207 32.26 -6.93 44.26
CA ASN A 207 31.44 -5.72 44.14
C ASN A 207 31.46 -5.12 42.72
N THR A 208 32.38 -5.55 41.86
CA THR A 208 32.50 -5.03 40.50
C THR A 208 31.42 -5.62 39.62
N LYS A 209 30.68 -4.75 38.93
CA LYS A 209 29.56 -5.10 38.08
C LYS A 209 30.04 -5.41 36.66
N ILE A 210 29.64 -6.56 36.13
CA ILE A 210 29.94 -6.94 34.75
C ILE A 210 28.73 -6.70 33.88
N ILE A 211 28.94 -5.92 32.82
CA ILE A 211 27.93 -5.61 31.82
C ILE A 211 28.27 -6.37 30.54
N ALA A 212 27.46 -7.38 30.22
CA ALA A 212 27.59 -8.09 28.96
C ALA A 212 27.00 -7.25 27.82
N VAL A 213 27.70 -7.14 26.70
CA VAL A 213 27.18 -6.45 25.52
C VAL A 213 26.93 -7.49 24.45
N ASP A 214 25.70 -7.55 23.93
CA ASP A 214 25.26 -8.57 22.98
C ASP A 214 24.57 -7.95 21.76
N ALA A 215 24.39 -8.73 20.70
CA ALA A 215 23.77 -8.26 19.45
C ALA A 215 22.27 -8.55 19.41
N PHE A 216 21.48 -7.66 18.82
CA PHE A 216 20.16 -8.06 18.31
C PHE A 216 20.32 -9.20 17.28
N GLY A 217 19.45 -10.21 17.36
CA GLY A 217 19.59 -11.45 16.57
C GLY A 217 20.58 -12.48 17.15
N SER A 218 21.18 -12.21 18.30
CA SER A 218 21.89 -13.20 19.11
C SER A 218 20.89 -14.03 19.93
N VAL A 219 21.15 -15.33 20.08
CA VAL A 219 20.37 -16.23 20.95
C VAL A 219 20.76 -16.12 22.42
N LEU A 220 21.94 -15.57 22.71
CA LEU A 220 22.41 -15.35 24.07
C LEU A 220 21.40 -14.50 24.84
N PHE A 221 21.23 -14.81 26.13
CA PHE A 221 20.25 -14.16 27.02
C PHE A 221 18.81 -14.27 26.48
N GLY A 222 18.40 -15.46 26.04
CA GLY A 222 17.02 -15.79 25.65
C GLY A 222 16.53 -15.14 24.35
N GLY A 223 17.45 -14.73 23.46
CA GLY A 223 17.09 -14.09 22.18
C GLY A 223 16.67 -15.06 21.08
N LYS A 224 16.07 -14.54 20.00
CA LYS A 224 15.81 -15.30 18.76
C LYS A 224 16.94 -15.07 17.77
N SER A 225 17.40 -16.14 17.12
CA SER A 225 18.42 -16.06 16.08
C SER A 225 17.95 -15.17 14.92
N GLY A 226 18.77 -14.21 14.53
CA GLY A 226 18.52 -13.27 13.44
C GLY A 226 19.78 -12.97 12.63
N THR A 227 19.60 -12.29 11.50
CA THR A 227 20.71 -11.84 10.64
C THR A 227 21.50 -10.74 11.34
N ARG A 228 22.83 -10.80 11.22
CA ARG A 228 23.78 -9.81 11.73
C ARG A 228 24.85 -9.58 10.66
N ASN A 229 25.11 -8.32 10.33
CA ASN A 229 26.05 -7.94 9.29
C ASN A 229 27.47 -7.77 9.83
N ILE A 230 27.62 -7.36 11.10
CA ILE A 230 28.92 -7.18 11.74
C ILE A 230 29.36 -8.48 12.42
N PRO A 231 30.52 -9.06 12.04
CA PRO A 231 30.99 -10.32 12.60
C PRO A 231 31.59 -10.14 14.00
N GLY A 232 31.77 -11.27 14.72
CA GLY A 232 32.49 -11.30 16.00
C GLY A 232 31.68 -10.86 17.23
N HIS A 233 30.43 -10.44 17.05
CA HIS A 233 29.52 -9.98 18.11
C HIS A 233 28.20 -10.74 18.08
N GLY A 234 27.79 -11.31 19.23
CA GLY A 234 26.65 -12.20 19.39
C GLY A 234 26.84 -13.61 18.84
N ALA A 235 25.92 -14.52 19.18
CA ALA A 235 25.98 -15.94 18.78
C ALA A 235 24.65 -16.43 18.21
N GLY A 236 24.72 -17.38 17.26
CA GLY A 236 23.53 -18.05 16.70
C GLY A 236 23.18 -19.37 17.42
N VAL A 237 23.99 -19.77 18.38
CA VAL A 237 23.82 -20.95 19.25
C VAL A 237 24.16 -20.54 20.67
N ASP A 238 23.56 -21.22 21.65
CA ASP A 238 23.85 -20.99 23.06
C ASP A 238 25.31 -21.30 23.37
N SER A 239 25.88 -20.58 24.35
CA SER A 239 27.23 -20.85 24.84
C SER A 239 27.18 -21.70 26.10
N GLN A 240 27.92 -22.81 26.10
CA GLN A 240 28.09 -23.65 27.29
C GLN A 240 28.94 -22.99 28.39
N PHE A 241 29.66 -21.91 28.09
CA PHE A 241 30.43 -21.19 29.10
C PHE A 241 29.57 -20.19 29.89
N LEU A 242 28.47 -19.72 29.29
CA LEU A 242 27.70 -18.62 29.87
C LEU A 242 27.01 -19.07 31.16
N ASP A 243 27.38 -18.42 32.27
CA ASP A 243 26.68 -18.47 33.54
C ASP A 243 26.13 -17.07 33.84
N GLU A 244 24.82 -16.91 33.67
CA GLU A 244 24.14 -15.63 33.88
C GLU A 244 24.22 -15.15 35.34
N GLY A 245 24.48 -16.05 36.30
CA GLY A 245 24.63 -15.67 37.71
C GLY A 245 25.91 -14.88 38.02
N TYR A 246 26.81 -14.72 37.04
CA TYR A 246 28.09 -14.02 37.17
C TYR A 246 28.08 -12.64 36.50
N ILE A 247 26.99 -12.29 35.81
CA ILE A 247 26.82 -10.98 35.17
C ILE A 247 25.86 -10.12 36.00
N HIS A 248 26.12 -8.81 36.00
CA HIS A 248 25.22 -7.86 36.65
C HIS A 248 24.04 -7.50 35.74
N ASP A 249 24.33 -7.24 34.47
CA ASP A 249 23.33 -6.88 33.48
C ASP A 249 23.84 -7.18 32.06
N PHE A 250 22.96 -7.11 31.05
CA PHE A 250 23.33 -7.18 29.65
C PHE A 250 22.59 -6.15 28.79
N ILE A 251 23.27 -5.67 27.75
CA ILE A 251 22.73 -4.65 26.83
C ILE A 251 22.79 -5.18 25.41
N LYS A 252 21.66 -5.10 24.71
CA LYS A 252 21.58 -5.46 23.28
C LYS A 252 21.73 -4.23 22.39
N VAL A 253 22.57 -4.36 21.37
CA VAL A 253 22.83 -3.32 20.37
C VAL A 253 22.70 -3.89 18.96
N ASN A 254 22.32 -3.06 18.00
CA ASN A 254 22.17 -3.46 16.59
C ASN A 254 23.42 -3.09 15.77
N ASP A 255 23.47 -3.47 14.50
CA ASP A 255 24.63 -3.18 13.65
C ASP A 255 24.87 -1.67 13.46
N LEU A 256 23.81 -0.84 13.51
CA LEU A 256 23.93 0.62 13.44
C LEU A 256 24.64 1.18 14.68
N ASP A 257 24.25 0.73 15.87
CA ASP A 257 24.89 1.09 17.14
C ASP A 257 26.38 0.74 17.11
N CYS A 258 26.73 -0.46 16.61
CA CYS A 258 28.12 -0.89 16.47
C CYS A 258 28.91 0.06 15.56
N ALA A 259 28.36 0.42 14.39
CA ALA A 259 29.00 1.34 13.46
C ALA A 259 29.17 2.74 14.07
N VAL A 260 28.12 3.29 14.68
CA VAL A 260 28.16 4.60 15.36
C VAL A 260 29.25 4.62 16.43
N GLY A 261 29.30 3.60 17.29
CA GLY A 261 30.32 3.53 18.36
C GLY A 261 31.74 3.40 17.84
N CYS A 262 31.96 2.62 16.77
CA CYS A 262 33.28 2.52 16.13
C CYS A 262 33.77 3.86 15.56
N TRP A 263 32.88 4.59 14.89
CA TRP A 263 33.21 5.90 14.32
C TRP A 263 33.34 6.99 15.38
N GLU A 264 32.54 6.93 16.44
CA GLU A 264 32.66 7.84 17.58
C GLU A 264 34.04 7.69 18.24
N LEU A 265 34.46 6.46 18.56
CA LEU A 265 35.75 6.21 19.19
C LEU A 265 36.91 6.67 18.30
N LEU A 266 36.82 6.42 16.98
CA LEU A 266 37.80 6.92 16.03
C LEU A 266 37.83 8.47 16.01
N LYS A 267 36.66 9.12 15.99
CA LYS A 267 36.55 10.58 15.90
C LYS A 267 37.00 11.30 17.17
N LYS A 268 36.67 10.75 18.34
CA LYS A 268 36.90 11.39 19.64
C LYS A 268 38.26 11.02 20.25
N GLU A 269 38.73 9.79 20.06
CA GLU A 269 39.92 9.26 20.74
C GLU A 269 41.02 8.83 19.77
N SER A 270 40.77 8.87 18.45
CA SER A 270 41.70 8.38 17.42
C SER A 270 42.07 6.89 17.58
N ILE A 271 41.16 6.08 18.16
CA ILE A 271 41.36 4.64 18.32
C ILE A 271 40.52 3.90 17.27
N LEU A 272 41.20 3.14 16.40
CA LEU A 272 40.58 2.38 15.31
C LEU A 272 40.30 0.93 15.73
N VAL A 273 39.03 0.54 15.84
CA VAL A 273 38.60 -0.72 16.49
C VAL A 273 37.59 -1.52 15.67
N GLY A 274 37.41 -2.80 16.00
CA GLY A 274 36.40 -3.63 15.36
C GLY A 274 34.97 -3.47 15.92
N GLY A 275 34.01 -4.12 15.27
CA GLY A 275 32.58 -3.91 15.52
C GLY A 275 32.11 -4.19 16.96
N SER A 276 32.64 -5.24 17.60
CA SER A 276 32.33 -5.56 19.00
C SER A 276 32.80 -4.47 19.98
N SER A 277 33.85 -3.73 19.64
CA SER A 277 34.32 -2.60 20.42
C SER A 277 33.38 -1.41 20.28
N GLY A 278 32.89 -1.12 19.06
CA GLY A 278 31.86 -0.10 18.83
C GLY A 278 30.55 -0.42 19.55
N ALA A 279 30.18 -1.70 19.63
CA ALA A 279 29.04 -2.17 20.43
C ALA A 279 29.16 -1.74 21.90
N ILE A 280 30.34 -1.88 22.51
CA ILE A 280 30.59 -1.51 23.91
C ILE A 280 30.42 0.00 24.11
N ILE A 281 30.90 0.84 23.19
CA ILE A 281 30.75 2.29 23.27
C ILE A 281 29.27 2.69 23.28
N SER A 282 28.50 2.17 22.33
CA SER A 282 27.07 2.47 22.26
C SER A 282 26.28 1.88 23.43
N ALA A 283 26.68 0.71 23.94
CA ALA A 283 26.09 0.11 25.13
C ALA A 283 26.35 0.96 26.38
N PHE A 284 27.56 1.51 26.54
CA PHE A 284 27.88 2.42 27.63
C PHE A 284 26.98 3.65 27.62
N HIS A 285 26.79 4.33 26.48
CA HIS A 285 25.90 5.50 26.38
C HIS A 285 24.44 5.15 26.72
N LYS A 286 23.99 3.93 26.41
CA LYS A 286 22.65 3.46 26.81
C LYS A 286 22.55 3.17 28.31
N TYR A 287 23.67 2.92 28.98
CA TYR A 287 23.73 2.50 30.38
C TYR A 287 24.22 3.58 31.34
N GLU A 288 24.87 4.64 30.84
CA GLU A 288 25.64 5.58 31.66
C GLU A 288 24.83 6.25 32.77
N ASN A 289 23.52 6.45 32.56
CA ASN A 289 22.61 7.01 33.56
C ASN A 289 22.34 6.08 34.76
N GLN A 290 22.69 4.81 34.65
CA GLN A 290 22.57 3.79 35.70
C GLN A 290 23.88 3.58 36.47
N ILE A 291 24.98 4.18 36.00
CA ILE A 291 26.30 4.08 36.60
C ILE A 291 26.42 5.13 37.71
N GLU A 292 26.93 4.75 38.88
CA GLU A 292 27.12 5.71 39.97
C GLU A 292 28.17 6.78 39.60
N GLU A 293 27.92 8.01 40.04
CA GLU A 293 28.86 9.12 39.87
C GLU A 293 30.19 8.82 40.57
N GLY A 294 31.30 9.06 39.87
CA GLY A 294 32.65 8.78 40.32
C GLY A 294 33.14 7.34 40.07
N SER A 295 32.30 6.47 39.49
CA SER A 295 32.70 5.09 39.16
C SER A 295 33.76 5.01 38.07
N ARG A 296 34.62 3.99 38.17
CA ARG A 296 35.59 3.58 37.15
C ARG A 296 35.04 2.44 36.30
N CYS A 297 34.94 2.69 35.01
CA CYS A 297 34.49 1.74 34.00
C CYS A 297 35.65 1.31 33.12
N ALA A 298 35.78 0.02 32.84
CA ALA A 298 36.70 -0.50 31.84
C ALA A 298 35.94 -1.17 30.69
N PHE A 299 36.41 -0.93 29.47
CA PHE A 299 35.92 -1.52 28.23
C PHE A 299 36.95 -2.48 27.67
N LEU A 300 36.56 -3.71 27.39
CA LEU A 300 37.44 -4.69 26.75
C LEU A 300 37.28 -4.63 25.23
N LEU A 301 38.18 -3.92 24.56
CA LEU A 301 38.12 -3.71 23.11
C LEU A 301 38.89 -4.81 22.39
N SER A 302 38.15 -5.69 21.71
CA SER A 302 38.61 -7.05 21.37
C SER A 302 39.60 -7.13 20.20
N ASP A 303 39.49 -6.24 19.22
CA ASP A 303 40.32 -6.23 18.01
C ASP A 303 40.41 -4.84 17.35
N GLY A 304 41.36 -4.71 16.42
CA GLY A 304 41.62 -3.48 15.67
C GLY A 304 40.71 -3.30 14.45
N GLY A 305 40.45 -2.06 14.07
CA GLY A 305 39.53 -1.73 12.98
C GLY A 305 40.05 -1.94 11.56
N SER A 306 41.34 -2.26 11.39
CA SER A 306 41.95 -2.51 10.07
C SER A 306 41.27 -3.65 9.30
N ARG A 307 40.70 -4.63 10.01
CA ARG A 307 39.96 -5.77 9.45
C ARG A 307 38.55 -5.40 8.97
N TYR A 308 38.12 -4.18 9.26
CA TYR A 308 36.77 -3.66 8.98
C TYR A 308 36.82 -2.47 7.99
N LEU A 309 37.96 -2.25 7.33
CA LEU A 309 38.13 -1.19 6.33
C LEU A 309 37.20 -1.34 5.13
N ASP A 310 36.87 -2.58 4.73
CA ASP A 310 35.92 -2.88 3.66
C ASP A 310 34.46 -2.98 4.15
N THR A 311 34.23 -2.78 5.45
CA THR A 311 32.89 -2.90 6.06
C THR A 311 32.53 -1.65 6.87
N ILE A 312 32.70 -1.66 8.19
CA ILE A 312 32.31 -0.57 9.10
C ILE A 312 32.93 0.77 8.70
N TYR A 313 34.16 0.76 8.18
CA TYR A 313 34.86 1.98 7.75
C TYR A 313 34.75 2.26 6.24
N ASN A 314 33.97 1.44 5.51
CA ASN A 314 33.65 1.65 4.10
C ASN A 314 32.26 2.29 3.96
N GLN A 315 32.22 3.47 3.35
CA GLN A 315 30.98 4.24 3.23
C GLN A 315 29.93 3.56 2.34
N GLU A 316 30.35 2.92 1.24
CA GLU A 316 29.43 2.22 0.34
C GLU A 316 28.83 1.01 1.05
N TRP A 317 29.66 0.27 1.79
CA TRP A 317 29.22 -0.87 2.57
C TRP A 317 28.23 -0.45 3.66
N LEU A 318 28.51 0.64 4.39
CA LEU A 318 27.59 1.17 5.41
C LEU A 318 26.24 1.52 4.80
N LEU A 319 26.21 2.33 3.74
CA LEU A 319 24.96 2.76 3.09
C LEU A 319 24.15 1.58 2.56
N LYS A 320 24.84 0.53 2.08
CA LYS A 320 24.20 -0.66 1.53
C LYS A 320 23.68 -1.63 2.60
N ASN A 321 24.38 -1.79 3.72
CA ASN A 321 24.13 -2.90 4.65
C ASN A 321 23.60 -2.46 6.02
N ILE A 322 23.67 -1.17 6.36
CA ILE A 322 23.25 -0.65 7.67
C ILE A 322 22.10 0.36 7.50
N PRO A 323 20.84 -0.06 7.67
CA PRO A 323 19.69 0.83 7.60
C PRO A 323 19.79 2.02 8.56
N GLY A 324 19.38 3.21 8.11
CA GLY A 324 19.38 4.44 8.92
C GLY A 324 20.77 5.07 9.18
N VAL A 325 21.87 4.45 8.71
CA VAL A 325 23.23 4.92 8.99
C VAL A 325 23.50 6.35 8.51
N TYR A 326 22.91 6.74 7.38
CA TYR A 326 23.13 8.07 6.81
C TYR A 326 22.65 9.20 7.74
N HIS A 327 21.54 8.98 8.45
CA HIS A 327 20.98 9.96 9.37
C HIS A 327 21.67 9.94 10.73
N ALA A 328 22.14 8.77 11.17
CA ALA A 328 22.71 8.57 12.51
C ALA A 328 24.22 8.84 12.59
N LEU A 329 24.94 8.75 11.46
CA LEU A 329 26.40 8.87 11.41
C LEU A 329 26.85 9.75 10.26
N THR A 330 27.87 10.57 10.50
CA THR A 330 28.67 11.20 9.43
C THR A 330 30.13 10.79 9.58
N PRO A 331 30.68 10.01 8.64
CA PRO A 331 32.09 9.63 8.62
C PRO A 331 33.05 10.83 8.69
N ILE A 332 34.26 10.61 9.19
CA ILE A 332 35.35 11.60 9.12
C ILE A 332 35.63 11.91 7.64
N GLY A 333 35.57 13.20 7.29
CA GLY A 333 35.70 13.67 5.90
C GLY A 333 34.38 13.69 5.10
N GLY A 334 33.25 13.33 5.71
CA GLY A 334 31.95 13.33 5.07
C GLY A 334 31.73 12.15 4.11
N TRP A 335 30.54 12.07 3.53
CA TRP A 335 30.19 11.03 2.56
C TRP A 335 30.78 11.35 1.17
N LYS A 336 31.57 10.42 0.63
CA LYS A 336 32.10 10.44 -0.75
C LYS A 336 31.05 10.02 -1.78
N ILE A 337 30.07 9.23 -1.33
CA ILE A 337 28.92 8.81 -2.12
C ILE A 337 27.69 9.48 -1.52
N LYS A 338 27.02 10.30 -2.34
CA LYS A 338 25.72 10.86 -1.97
C LYS A 338 24.73 9.69 -1.89
N PRO A 339 23.93 9.54 -0.83
CA PRO A 339 22.91 8.50 -0.79
C PRO A 339 22.01 8.64 -2.01
N PHE A 340 21.49 7.51 -2.46
CA PHE A 340 20.43 7.44 -3.45
C PHE A 340 19.35 8.49 -3.10
N SER A 341 19.06 9.38 -4.05
CA SER A 341 18.11 10.47 -3.86
C SER A 341 16.78 9.92 -3.34
N GLU A 342 16.27 10.50 -2.26
CA GLU A 342 14.91 10.23 -1.78
C GLU A 342 13.93 10.37 -2.95
N TYR A 343 13.20 9.30 -3.25
CA TYR A 343 12.25 9.31 -4.37
C TYR A 343 10.84 9.55 -3.84
N ASN A 344 10.35 10.76 -4.03
CA ASN A 344 9.02 11.17 -3.57
C ASN A 344 7.95 10.93 -4.64
N VAL A 345 6.82 10.34 -4.26
CA VAL A 345 5.66 10.06 -5.11
C VAL A 345 4.39 10.47 -4.35
N ALA A 346 3.38 11.01 -5.04
CA ALA A 346 2.10 11.36 -4.42
C ALA A 346 0.89 10.63 -5.05
N ILE A 347 -0.12 10.38 -4.22
CA ILE A 347 -1.48 10.01 -4.64
C ILE A 347 -2.46 11.03 -4.06
N VAL A 348 -3.21 11.71 -4.92
CA VAL A 348 -4.19 12.73 -4.53
C VAL A 348 -5.60 12.17 -4.70
N GLY A 349 -6.29 12.00 -3.58
CA GLY A 349 -7.57 11.32 -3.46
C GLY A 349 -7.39 9.84 -3.16
N LEU A 350 -7.46 9.46 -1.88
CA LEU A 350 -7.32 8.06 -1.46
C LEU A 350 -8.66 7.37 -1.23
N GLY A 351 -9.52 7.37 -2.26
CA GLY A 351 -10.66 6.46 -2.38
C GLY A 351 -10.27 5.13 -3.05
N PRO A 352 -11.23 4.31 -3.52
CA PRO A 352 -10.92 3.01 -4.13
C PRO A 352 -9.90 3.10 -5.27
N LYS A 353 -10.03 4.09 -6.16
CA LYS A 353 -9.10 4.30 -7.29
C LYS A 353 -7.67 4.64 -6.83
N GLY A 354 -7.53 5.52 -5.84
CA GLY A 354 -6.23 5.83 -5.24
C GLY A 354 -5.63 4.64 -4.48
N LEU A 355 -6.49 3.86 -3.82
CA LEU A 355 -6.07 2.64 -3.14
C LEU A 355 -5.59 1.56 -4.13
N TYR A 356 -6.22 1.44 -5.31
CA TYR A 356 -5.72 0.56 -6.38
C TYR A 356 -4.35 1.02 -6.87
N GLY A 357 -4.14 2.33 -7.04
CA GLY A 357 -2.83 2.91 -7.36
C GLY A 357 -1.77 2.58 -6.32
N LEU A 358 -2.05 2.82 -5.04
CA LEU A 358 -1.15 2.49 -3.93
C LEU A 358 -0.78 1.01 -3.92
N GLU A 359 -1.79 0.16 -4.07
CA GLU A 359 -1.62 -1.28 -4.10
C GLU A 359 -0.73 -1.74 -5.27
N ARG A 360 -0.97 -1.25 -6.49
CA ARG A 360 -0.12 -1.55 -7.66
C ARG A 360 1.32 -1.04 -7.46
N LEU A 361 1.50 0.17 -6.95
CA LEU A 361 2.85 0.73 -6.70
C LEU A 361 3.62 -0.13 -5.70
N LEU A 362 3.02 -0.51 -4.57
CA LEU A 362 3.66 -1.33 -3.56
C LEU A 362 3.99 -2.74 -4.07
N ALA A 363 3.12 -3.32 -4.89
CA ALA A 363 3.37 -4.62 -5.52
C ALA A 363 4.57 -4.57 -6.48
N GLU A 364 4.65 -3.55 -7.33
CA GLU A 364 5.75 -3.34 -8.29
C GLU A 364 7.08 -3.02 -7.58
N LEU A 365 7.06 -2.18 -6.53
CA LEU A 365 8.24 -1.89 -5.69
C LEU A 365 8.82 -3.18 -5.08
N LYS A 366 7.95 -4.07 -4.58
CA LYS A 366 8.35 -5.35 -4.00
C LYS A 366 8.86 -6.32 -5.06
N SER A 367 8.18 -6.46 -6.20
CA SER A 367 8.60 -7.41 -7.24
C SER A 367 9.95 -7.05 -7.86
N GLU A 368 10.25 -5.77 -7.92
CA GLU A 368 11.49 -5.24 -8.51
C GLU A 368 12.63 -5.12 -7.50
N ASN A 369 12.39 -5.52 -6.24
CA ASN A 369 13.35 -5.56 -5.14
C ASN A 369 14.11 -4.23 -4.93
N ILE A 370 13.39 -3.12 -5.09
CA ILE A 370 13.90 -1.76 -4.90
C ILE A 370 14.42 -1.60 -3.46
N GLN A 371 15.68 -1.16 -3.32
CA GLN A 371 16.35 -0.99 -2.03
C GLN A 371 16.41 0.49 -1.59
N GLU A 372 16.12 1.40 -2.51
CA GLU A 372 16.13 2.83 -2.31
C GLU A 372 14.99 3.29 -1.40
N ILE A 373 15.19 4.41 -0.71
CA ILE A 373 14.17 5.02 0.12
C ILE A 373 13.14 5.72 -0.78
N VAL A 374 11.88 5.28 -0.70
CA VAL A 374 10.76 5.88 -1.43
C VAL A 374 9.77 6.47 -0.44
N ASN A 375 9.48 7.76 -0.57
CA ASN A 375 8.44 8.43 0.21
C ASN A 375 7.15 8.50 -0.60
N ILE A 376 6.07 7.92 -0.08
CA ILE A 376 4.76 7.93 -0.72
C ILE A 376 3.82 8.82 0.09
N HIS A 377 3.41 9.94 -0.51
CA HIS A 377 2.52 10.93 0.08
C HIS A 377 1.07 10.66 -0.35
N LEU A 378 0.20 10.37 0.60
CA LEU A 378 -1.21 10.04 0.37
C LEU A 378 -2.09 11.19 0.85
N TYR A 379 -2.70 11.91 -0.09
CA TYR A 379 -3.60 13.04 0.20
C TYR A 379 -5.06 12.62 0.15
N ASN A 380 -5.81 12.99 1.19
CA ASN A 380 -7.25 12.83 1.24
C ASN A 380 -7.90 13.96 2.05
N LYS A 381 -9.08 14.43 1.63
CA LYS A 381 -9.78 15.56 2.28
C LYS A 381 -10.34 15.26 3.68
N ASN A 382 -10.33 13.99 4.06
CA ASN A 382 -10.85 13.52 5.34
C ASN A 382 -10.09 12.26 5.80
N GLN A 383 -10.41 11.83 7.01
CA GLN A 383 -9.81 10.67 7.65
C GLN A 383 -10.11 9.31 6.99
N TYR A 384 -10.97 9.23 5.97
CA TYR A 384 -11.41 7.96 5.38
C TYR A 384 -10.45 7.42 4.31
N PHE A 385 -9.17 7.31 4.64
CA PHE A 385 -8.13 6.74 3.76
C PHE A 385 -8.49 5.32 3.28
N GLY A 386 -8.45 5.12 1.97
CA GLY A 386 -8.86 3.90 1.26
C GLY A 386 -10.32 3.92 0.78
N ALA A 387 -11.24 4.48 1.56
CA ALA A 387 -12.67 4.54 1.22
C ALA A 387 -13.07 5.84 0.51
N GLY A 388 -12.39 6.95 0.81
CA GLY A 388 -12.66 8.28 0.28
C GLY A 388 -14.07 8.79 0.60
N ASP A 389 -14.48 9.85 -0.10
CA ASP A 389 -15.74 10.57 0.17
C ASP A 389 -17.00 9.77 -0.17
N VAL A 390 -16.89 8.83 -1.12
CA VAL A 390 -18.04 8.06 -1.63
C VAL A 390 -18.46 6.96 -0.66
N TYR A 391 -17.49 6.33 0.02
CA TYR A 391 -17.72 5.16 0.88
C TYR A 391 -17.38 5.44 2.34
N ARG A 392 -17.62 6.67 2.81
CA ARG A 392 -17.43 7.04 4.22
C ARG A 392 -18.20 6.09 5.15
N THR A 393 -17.59 5.78 6.29
CA THR A 393 -18.15 4.82 7.26
C THR A 393 -19.17 5.42 8.22
N ASP A 394 -19.39 6.73 8.16
CA ASP A 394 -20.42 7.46 8.91
C ASP A 394 -21.74 7.63 8.13
N GLN A 395 -21.84 7.02 6.94
CA GLN A 395 -23.06 7.04 6.15
C GLN A 395 -24.13 6.09 6.72
N PRO A 396 -25.42 6.36 6.50
CA PRO A 396 -26.50 5.47 6.91
C PRO A 396 -26.53 4.14 6.13
N ASP A 397 -26.97 3.06 6.78
CA ASP A 397 -27.00 1.72 6.17
C ASP A 397 -28.07 1.52 5.08
N TYR A 398 -29.08 2.40 5.02
CA TYR A 398 -30.07 2.40 3.94
C TYR A 398 -29.49 2.87 2.59
N LEU A 399 -28.31 3.49 2.58
CA LEU A 399 -27.59 3.81 1.35
C LEU A 399 -26.89 2.54 0.85
N LYS A 400 -27.54 1.86 -0.09
CA LYS A 400 -27.08 0.58 -0.63
C LYS A 400 -26.15 0.74 -1.83
N MET A 401 -25.32 -0.28 -2.03
CA MET A 401 -24.60 -0.49 -3.29
C MET A 401 -25.58 -0.84 -4.41
N ASN A 402 -25.23 -0.46 -5.63
CA ASN A 402 -25.90 -0.84 -6.88
C ASN A 402 -25.27 -2.08 -7.54
N PHE A 403 -24.32 -2.72 -6.87
CA PHE A 403 -23.67 -3.96 -7.29
C PHE A 403 -23.79 -5.02 -6.19
N THR A 404 -23.82 -6.29 -6.60
CA THR A 404 -23.77 -7.41 -5.67
C THR A 404 -22.42 -7.50 -4.99
N ASN A 405 -22.40 -8.08 -3.79
CA ASN A 405 -21.19 -8.22 -2.98
C ASN A 405 -20.05 -8.93 -3.73
N GLN A 406 -20.36 -9.91 -4.59
CA GLN A 406 -19.35 -10.63 -5.37
C GLN A 406 -18.64 -9.77 -6.43
N LYS A 407 -19.22 -8.64 -6.85
CA LYS A 407 -18.61 -7.70 -7.82
C LYS A 407 -17.68 -6.69 -7.15
N ILE A 408 -17.61 -6.68 -5.81
CA ILE A 408 -16.73 -5.79 -5.06
C ILE A 408 -15.44 -6.57 -4.76
N ASP A 409 -14.35 -6.19 -5.39
CA ASP A 409 -13.05 -6.82 -5.12
C ASP A 409 -11.91 -5.83 -5.32
N ILE A 410 -11.05 -5.74 -4.31
CA ILE A 410 -9.83 -4.92 -4.38
C ILE A 410 -8.69 -5.73 -4.97
N ARG A 411 -8.75 -7.06 -4.96
CA ARG A 411 -7.60 -7.88 -5.31
C ARG A 411 -7.24 -7.67 -6.79
N PRO A 412 -5.94 -7.60 -7.11
CA PRO A 412 -5.50 -7.47 -8.48
C PRO A 412 -5.80 -8.76 -9.27
N GLN A 413 -6.03 -8.61 -10.57
CA GLN A 413 -6.18 -9.73 -11.50
C GLN A 413 -4.92 -9.98 -12.34
N THR A 414 -3.90 -9.13 -12.18
CA THR A 414 -2.65 -9.12 -12.94
C THR A 414 -1.45 -9.19 -12.01
N GLN A 415 -0.34 -9.73 -12.50
CA GLN A 415 0.94 -9.70 -11.81
C GLN A 415 1.53 -8.27 -11.81
N PRO A 416 2.32 -7.90 -10.79
CA PRO A 416 2.66 -8.68 -9.60
C PRO A 416 1.49 -8.82 -8.60
N GLU A 417 1.51 -9.88 -7.78
CA GLU A 417 0.53 -10.05 -6.70
C GLU A 417 0.60 -8.91 -5.67
N ALA A 418 -0.54 -8.62 -5.05
CA ALA A 418 -0.63 -7.61 -4.00
C ALA A 418 0.31 -7.93 -2.82
N ILE A 419 0.84 -6.89 -2.18
CA ILE A 419 1.51 -7.07 -0.90
C ILE A 419 0.47 -7.32 0.22
N GLY A 420 0.87 -8.10 1.22
CA GLY A 420 -0.03 -8.48 2.32
C GLY A 420 -1.16 -9.43 1.89
N HIS A 421 -1.99 -9.85 2.85
CA HIS A 421 -3.07 -10.81 2.60
C HIS A 421 -4.42 -10.10 2.38
N LEU A 422 -4.70 -9.67 1.14
CA LEU A 422 -5.99 -9.09 0.77
C LEU A 422 -7.06 -10.17 0.56
N LYS A 423 -8.15 -10.10 1.34
CA LYS A 423 -9.33 -10.97 1.15
C LYS A 423 -10.27 -10.37 0.11
N SER A 424 -11.05 -11.21 -0.59
CA SER A 424 -12.20 -10.71 -1.38
C SER A 424 -13.25 -10.10 -0.45
N TYR A 425 -14.12 -9.23 -0.97
CA TYR A 425 -15.15 -8.60 -0.16
C TYR A 425 -16.09 -9.62 0.48
N VAL A 426 -16.53 -10.63 -0.27
CA VAL A 426 -17.43 -11.69 0.25
C VAL A 426 -16.78 -12.46 1.39
N LYS A 427 -15.49 -12.82 1.26
CA LYS A 427 -14.73 -13.50 2.33
C LYS A 427 -14.58 -12.62 3.56
N TRP A 428 -14.24 -11.35 3.35
CA TRP A 428 -14.11 -10.38 4.44
C TRP A 428 -15.46 -10.14 5.15
N LEU A 429 -16.54 -10.01 4.38
CA LEU A 429 -17.89 -9.78 4.89
C LEU A 429 -18.41 -10.99 5.66
N SER A 430 -18.18 -12.20 5.15
CA SER A 430 -18.48 -13.47 5.85
C SER A 430 -17.78 -13.52 7.21
N ALA A 431 -16.46 -13.28 7.22
CA ALA A 431 -15.68 -13.25 8.47
C ALA A 431 -16.14 -12.14 9.45
N SER A 432 -16.61 -11.00 8.93
CA SER A 432 -17.03 -9.86 9.76
C SER A 432 -18.46 -10.00 10.31
N THR A 433 -19.32 -10.79 9.66
CA THR A 433 -20.75 -10.93 10.01
C THR A 433 -21.11 -12.30 10.56
N GLY A 434 -20.28 -13.32 10.36
CA GLY A 434 -20.57 -14.72 10.69
C GLY A 434 -21.54 -15.39 9.72
N ILE A 435 -21.89 -14.76 8.60
CA ILE A 435 -22.82 -15.30 7.60
C ILE A 435 -22.03 -16.01 6.50
N GLU A 436 -22.45 -17.22 6.11
CA GLU A 436 -21.82 -18.01 5.04
C GLU A 436 -21.70 -17.25 3.71
N GLU A 437 -20.58 -17.41 3.02
CA GLU A 437 -20.27 -16.71 1.75
C GLU A 437 -21.36 -16.91 0.68
N SER A 438 -21.90 -18.13 0.56
CA SER A 438 -22.95 -18.47 -0.42
C SER A 438 -24.21 -17.62 -0.26
N LYS A 439 -24.56 -17.23 0.97
CA LYS A 439 -25.74 -16.40 1.27
C LYS A 439 -25.49 -14.91 1.03
N LEU A 440 -24.22 -14.50 0.92
CA LEU A 440 -23.82 -13.09 0.79
C LEU A 440 -23.53 -12.66 -0.65
N LYS A 441 -23.11 -13.57 -1.54
CA LYS A 441 -22.61 -13.23 -2.89
C LYS A 441 -23.55 -12.33 -3.68
N ASP A 442 -24.83 -12.67 -3.71
CA ASP A 442 -25.86 -12.03 -4.53
C ASP A 442 -26.64 -10.93 -3.80
N GLN A 443 -26.23 -10.61 -2.57
CA GLN A 443 -26.80 -9.54 -1.76
C GLN A 443 -26.14 -8.19 -2.06
N PHE A 444 -26.80 -7.11 -1.65
CA PHE A 444 -26.32 -5.74 -1.80
C PHE A 444 -26.00 -5.14 -0.44
N SER A 445 -24.73 -4.87 -0.18
CA SER A 445 -24.27 -4.25 1.07
C SER A 445 -24.55 -2.75 1.12
N SER A 446 -24.49 -2.16 2.33
CA SER A 446 -24.48 -0.71 2.48
C SER A 446 -23.14 -0.13 2.01
N ARG A 447 -23.14 1.12 1.55
CA ARG A 447 -21.92 1.86 1.20
C ARG A 447 -20.95 1.93 2.39
N THR A 448 -21.49 2.05 3.60
CA THR A 448 -20.75 2.02 4.87
C THR A 448 -19.99 0.71 5.07
N MET A 449 -20.62 -0.44 4.81
CA MET A 449 -19.96 -1.74 4.93
C MET A 449 -18.83 -1.90 3.91
N VAL A 450 -19.03 -1.41 2.68
CA VAL A 450 -17.99 -1.38 1.65
C VAL A 450 -16.83 -0.45 2.05
N GLY A 451 -17.13 0.70 2.66
CA GLY A 451 -16.13 1.60 3.24
C GLY A 451 -15.26 0.92 4.30
N LYS A 452 -15.88 0.20 5.23
CA LYS A 452 -15.17 -0.58 6.26
C LYS A 452 -14.21 -1.60 5.65
N TYR A 453 -14.62 -2.26 4.57
CA TYR A 453 -13.76 -3.16 3.82
C TYR A 453 -12.55 -2.45 3.21
N PHE A 454 -12.74 -1.34 2.51
CA PHE A 454 -11.63 -0.60 1.92
C PHE A 454 -10.64 -0.07 2.95
N ILE A 455 -11.12 0.43 4.10
CA ILE A 455 -10.25 0.82 5.22
C ILE A 455 -9.49 -0.39 5.77
N SER A 456 -10.13 -1.55 5.89
CA SER A 456 -9.46 -2.78 6.32
C SER A 456 -8.36 -3.20 5.35
N CYS A 457 -8.59 -3.09 4.05
CA CYS A 457 -7.59 -3.40 3.04
C CYS A 457 -6.44 -2.40 3.04
N PHE A 458 -6.73 -1.10 3.18
CA PHE A 458 -5.73 -0.07 3.34
C PHE A 458 -4.81 -0.36 4.53
N LYS A 459 -5.37 -0.65 5.71
CA LYS A 459 -4.59 -1.04 6.89
C LYS A 459 -3.70 -2.27 6.65
N SER A 460 -4.23 -3.28 5.95
CA SER A 460 -3.45 -4.47 5.57
C SER A 460 -2.26 -4.13 4.68
N LEU A 461 -2.44 -3.25 3.69
CA LEU A 461 -1.36 -2.79 2.83
C LEU A 461 -0.29 -2.05 3.64
N ILE A 462 -0.69 -1.07 4.44
CA ILE A 462 0.23 -0.27 5.27
C ILE A 462 1.05 -1.17 6.22
N SER A 463 0.42 -2.16 6.85
CA SER A 463 1.13 -3.11 7.73
C SER A 463 2.12 -4.05 7.01
N SER A 464 2.06 -4.11 5.68
CA SER A 464 2.90 -4.97 4.84
C SER A 464 3.96 -4.20 4.05
N VAL A 465 4.07 -2.89 4.27
CA VAL A 465 5.01 -2.00 3.57
C VAL A 465 6.46 -2.40 3.92
N PRO A 466 7.37 -2.50 2.92
CA PRO A 466 8.79 -2.77 3.17
C PRO A 466 9.48 -1.65 3.98
N GLU A 467 10.55 -1.98 4.71
CA GLU A 467 11.25 -1.03 5.60
C GLU A 467 11.82 0.20 4.90
N ASN A 468 12.13 0.11 3.60
CA ASN A 468 12.65 1.22 2.80
C ASN A 468 11.56 2.15 2.22
N ILE A 469 10.29 1.91 2.52
CA ILE A 469 9.17 2.70 1.99
C ILE A 469 8.50 3.47 3.13
N ASN A 470 8.52 4.80 3.03
CA ASN A 470 7.90 5.69 4.00
C ASN A 470 6.52 6.12 3.50
N ILE A 471 5.48 5.94 4.30
CA ILE A 471 4.12 6.40 3.97
C ILE A 471 3.80 7.65 4.78
N HIS A 472 3.44 8.74 4.09
CA HIS A 472 3.02 10.00 4.69
C HIS A 472 1.53 10.23 4.42
N LEU A 473 0.73 10.35 5.48
CA LEU A 473 -0.72 10.57 5.36
C LEU A 473 -1.04 12.05 5.54
N HIS A 474 -1.65 12.65 4.52
CA HIS A 474 -2.02 14.06 4.51
C HIS A 474 -3.55 14.16 4.48
N ASN A 475 -4.13 14.61 5.60
CA ASN A 475 -5.56 14.84 5.72
C ASN A 475 -5.91 16.28 5.31
N GLU A 476 -5.53 16.63 4.09
CA GLU A 476 -5.60 18.00 3.57
C GLU A 476 -6.05 17.98 2.11
N GLU A 477 -6.74 19.06 1.70
CA GLU A 477 -7.04 19.29 0.29
C GLU A 477 -5.81 19.87 -0.42
N VAL A 478 -5.38 19.19 -1.49
CA VAL A 478 -4.47 19.77 -2.48
C VAL A 478 -5.26 20.74 -3.36
N VAL A 479 -4.81 22.00 -3.41
CA VAL A 479 -5.47 23.10 -4.12
C VAL A 479 -4.72 23.59 -5.33
N ASN A 480 -3.42 23.28 -5.46
CA ASN A 480 -2.66 23.56 -6.67
C ASN A 480 -1.54 22.55 -6.88
N ILE A 481 -1.13 22.38 -8.14
CA ILE A 481 0.05 21.61 -8.53
C ILE A 481 0.79 22.40 -9.60
N THR A 482 2.04 22.74 -9.32
CA THR A 482 2.94 23.41 -10.29
C THR A 482 4.17 22.55 -10.53
N GLU A 483 4.84 22.74 -11.67
CA GLU A 483 6.12 22.08 -11.94
C GLU A 483 7.28 23.06 -11.93
N ASN A 484 8.33 22.71 -11.19
CA ASN A 484 9.57 23.48 -11.12
C ASN A 484 10.77 22.51 -11.09
N GLU A 485 11.79 22.79 -11.91
CA GLU A 485 13.00 21.96 -12.04
C GLU A 485 12.73 20.46 -12.28
N GLY A 486 11.61 20.12 -12.94
CA GLY A 486 11.22 18.73 -13.23
C GLY A 486 10.58 17.97 -12.06
N LEU A 487 10.25 18.67 -10.96
CA LEU A 487 9.49 18.14 -9.83
C LEU A 487 8.12 18.81 -9.76
N LEU A 488 7.13 18.03 -9.30
CA LEU A 488 5.79 18.52 -9.03
C LEU A 488 5.71 19.04 -7.59
N HIS A 489 5.25 20.26 -7.43
CA HIS A 489 5.06 20.95 -6.16
C HIS A 489 3.57 20.93 -5.83
N LEU A 490 3.21 20.33 -4.68
CA LEU A 490 1.81 20.22 -4.24
C LEU A 490 1.53 21.28 -3.17
N THR A 491 0.55 22.16 -3.43
CA THR A 491 0.07 23.16 -2.48
C THR A 491 -1.22 22.70 -1.82
N THR A 492 -1.31 22.77 -0.49
CA THR A 492 -2.52 22.44 0.27
C THR A 492 -3.25 23.67 0.83
N ALA A 493 -4.51 23.52 1.22
CA ALA A 493 -5.32 24.60 1.80
C ALA A 493 -4.95 24.98 3.25
N GLY A 494 -4.19 24.12 3.96
CA GLY A 494 -3.78 24.31 5.35
C GLY A 494 -2.56 25.24 5.47
N ALA A 495 -2.64 26.24 6.35
CA ALA A 495 -1.62 27.28 6.49
C ALA A 495 -0.28 26.74 7.03
N ASN A 496 0.71 26.59 6.15
CA ASN A 496 2.10 27.05 6.27
C ASN A 496 2.79 26.85 4.92
N GLN A 497 3.19 27.95 4.25
CA GLN A 497 3.93 27.92 2.97
C GLN A 497 5.30 27.19 3.04
N SER A 498 5.71 26.70 4.21
CA SER A 498 6.99 26.00 4.42
C SER A 498 6.97 24.50 4.13
N ASP A 499 5.79 23.87 3.99
CA ASP A 499 5.65 22.40 3.88
C ASP A 499 5.26 21.94 2.47
N GLU A 500 5.74 22.63 1.44
CA GLU A 500 5.50 22.25 0.04
C GLU A 500 6.17 20.90 -0.28
N VAL A 501 5.35 19.86 -0.50
CA VAL A 501 5.84 18.53 -0.83
C VAL A 501 6.18 18.48 -2.31
N LYS A 502 7.43 18.10 -2.60
CA LYS A 502 7.96 17.94 -3.96
C LYS A 502 7.99 16.47 -4.34
N VAL A 503 7.38 16.12 -5.47
CA VAL A 503 7.28 14.73 -5.94
C VAL A 503 7.72 14.57 -7.39
N HIS A 504 8.26 13.39 -7.71
CA HIS A 504 8.67 13.03 -9.06
C HIS A 504 7.47 12.59 -9.90
N HIS A 505 6.50 11.91 -9.28
CA HIS A 505 5.29 11.44 -9.93
C HIS A 505 4.06 11.61 -9.04
N LEU A 506 2.92 11.83 -9.70
CA LEU A 506 1.63 12.04 -9.08
C LEU A 506 0.55 11.17 -9.74
N LEU A 507 -0.24 10.47 -8.93
CA LEU A 507 -1.53 9.91 -9.34
C LEU A 507 -2.68 10.78 -8.80
N LEU A 508 -3.42 11.41 -9.71
CA LEU A 508 -4.58 12.23 -9.38
C LEU A 508 -5.87 11.44 -9.59
N THR A 509 -6.69 11.31 -8.55
CA THR A 509 -7.95 10.55 -8.61
C THR A 509 -9.17 11.36 -8.16
N THR A 510 -10.35 10.72 -8.12
CA THR A 510 -11.65 11.36 -7.83
C THR A 510 -11.69 12.21 -6.55
N GLY A 511 -10.86 11.92 -5.53
CA GLY A 511 -10.98 12.52 -4.19
C GLY A 511 -10.87 14.04 -4.12
N HIS A 512 -10.34 14.70 -5.17
CA HIS A 512 -10.21 16.16 -5.23
C HIS A 512 -10.94 16.78 -6.41
N ALA A 513 -11.80 16.05 -7.12
CA ALA A 513 -12.32 16.44 -8.44
C ALA A 513 -13.62 17.24 -8.47
N GLY A 514 -14.14 17.67 -7.33
CA GLY A 514 -15.29 18.57 -7.33
C GLY A 514 -15.74 19.00 -5.95
N ASN A 515 -16.63 20.00 -5.96
CA ASN A 515 -17.37 20.58 -4.83
C ASN A 515 -18.28 19.59 -4.06
N ARG A 516 -17.96 18.28 -4.04
CA ARG A 516 -18.78 17.27 -3.37
C ARG A 516 -18.94 17.52 -1.86
N THR A 517 -18.15 18.43 -1.28
CA THR A 517 -18.18 18.68 0.17
C THR A 517 -17.83 20.12 0.61
N GLU A 518 -17.01 20.89 -0.12
CA GLU A 518 -16.39 22.13 0.46
C GLU A 518 -17.17 23.43 0.35
N VAL A 519 -18.01 23.67 -0.66
CA VAL A 519 -18.80 24.93 -0.73
C VAL A 519 -19.94 24.96 0.31
N LEU A 520 -19.99 23.96 1.18
CA LEU A 520 -21.21 23.47 1.80
C LEU A 520 -21.10 23.22 3.31
N ASP A 521 -19.90 23.25 3.91
CA ASP A 521 -19.73 23.22 5.37
C ASP A 521 -19.72 24.64 6.01
N ASN A 522 -19.59 25.71 5.21
CA ASN A 522 -19.49 27.11 5.71
C ASN A 522 -20.61 28.08 5.27
N LYS A 523 -21.68 27.61 4.63
CA LYS A 523 -22.89 28.44 4.41
C LYS A 523 -24.00 27.99 5.35
N GLU A 524 -24.46 28.91 6.18
CA GLU A 524 -25.65 28.75 7.01
C GLU A 524 -26.78 28.11 6.19
N THR A 525 -27.32 27.02 6.72
CA THR A 525 -28.40 26.21 6.17
C THR A 525 -29.75 26.90 6.33
N ASP A 526 -29.88 28.12 5.84
CA ASP A 526 -31.14 28.88 5.83
C ASP A 526 -31.61 29.14 4.38
N SER A 527 -31.32 28.20 3.48
CA SER A 527 -31.81 28.21 2.10
C SER A 527 -32.77 27.06 1.86
N SER A 528 -33.94 27.37 1.29
CA SER A 528 -34.89 26.43 0.69
C SER A 528 -34.34 25.68 -0.54
N ILE A 529 -33.03 25.73 -0.80
CA ILE A 529 -32.35 25.09 -1.93
C ILE A 529 -31.23 24.19 -1.39
N VAL A 530 -31.18 22.96 -1.91
CA VAL A 530 -30.12 21.98 -1.67
C VAL A 530 -29.48 21.61 -3.01
N ASP A 531 -28.32 22.20 -3.30
CA ASP A 531 -27.63 22.03 -4.59
C ASP A 531 -26.99 20.64 -4.79
N PHE A 532 -26.75 19.91 -3.70
CA PHE A 532 -26.27 18.52 -3.73
C PHE A 532 -26.61 17.80 -2.43
N VAL A 533 -27.00 16.53 -2.53
CA VAL A 533 -27.65 15.82 -1.41
C VAL A 533 -26.68 15.16 -0.44
N TYR A 534 -25.41 14.99 -0.79
CA TYR A 534 -24.44 14.31 0.08
C TYR A 534 -23.59 15.31 0.89
N PRO A 535 -23.24 14.99 2.14
CA PRO A 535 -23.72 13.86 2.94
C PRO A 535 -25.20 14.03 3.33
N VAL A 536 -26.03 13.02 3.09
CA VAL A 536 -27.50 13.11 3.28
C VAL A 536 -27.92 13.45 4.71
N THR A 537 -27.14 12.99 5.69
CA THR A 537 -27.36 13.23 7.13
C THR A 537 -27.10 14.67 7.54
N LYS A 538 -26.31 15.42 6.76
CA LYS A 538 -26.06 16.85 6.98
C LYS A 538 -26.97 17.69 6.10
N LYS A 539 -26.96 17.43 4.78
CA LYS A 539 -27.61 18.28 3.77
C LYS A 539 -29.14 18.26 3.83
N LEU A 540 -29.73 17.14 4.26
CA LEU A 540 -31.17 16.97 4.30
C LEU A 540 -31.75 17.11 5.73
N ALA A 541 -30.89 17.38 6.72
CA ALA A 541 -31.31 17.53 8.12
C ALA A 541 -32.16 18.80 8.34
N ALA A 542 -31.86 19.88 7.61
CA ALA A 542 -32.54 21.18 7.74
C ALA A 542 -33.94 21.23 7.10
N ILE A 543 -34.35 20.19 6.36
CA ILE A 543 -35.68 20.17 5.72
C ILE A 543 -36.73 19.88 6.80
N ASN A 544 -37.70 20.78 6.97
CA ASN A 544 -38.75 20.63 7.98
C ASN A 544 -39.70 19.44 7.70
N ALA A 545 -40.48 19.04 8.70
CA ALA A 545 -41.55 18.06 8.55
C ALA A 545 -42.81 18.72 7.96
N ASN A 546 -43.68 17.93 7.31
CA ASN A 546 -44.96 18.38 6.76
C ASN A 546 -44.86 19.53 5.72
N VAL A 547 -43.74 19.61 5.01
CA VAL A 547 -43.48 20.60 3.94
C VAL A 547 -43.54 19.95 2.55
N SER A 548 -43.61 20.77 1.52
CA SER A 548 -43.51 20.36 0.12
C SER A 548 -42.06 20.41 -0.38
N VAL A 549 -41.59 19.32 -0.97
CA VAL A 549 -40.20 19.19 -1.46
C VAL A 549 -40.21 18.81 -2.93
N ALA A 550 -39.51 19.57 -3.77
CA ALA A 550 -39.26 19.18 -5.15
C ALA A 550 -37.86 18.58 -5.30
N ILE A 551 -37.75 17.46 -6.01
CA ILE A 551 -36.48 16.79 -6.28
C ILE A 551 -36.19 16.76 -7.77
N LYS A 552 -35.13 17.43 -8.20
CA LYS A 552 -34.64 17.42 -9.58
C LYS A 552 -33.75 16.20 -9.81
N GLY A 553 -34.08 15.41 -10.82
CA GLY A 553 -33.40 14.15 -11.14
C GLY A 553 -34.13 12.95 -10.52
N MET A 554 -34.14 11.83 -11.25
CA MET A 554 -34.85 10.59 -10.89
C MET A 554 -33.94 9.35 -10.95
N GLY A 555 -32.64 9.54 -10.74
CA GLY A 555 -31.62 8.48 -10.70
C GLY A 555 -31.41 7.88 -9.30
N LEU A 556 -30.26 7.24 -9.07
CA LEU A 556 -29.91 6.62 -7.77
C LEU A 556 -29.96 7.63 -6.62
N THR A 557 -29.42 8.83 -6.85
CA THR A 557 -29.42 9.92 -5.87
C THR A 557 -30.83 10.34 -5.45
N PHE A 558 -31.84 10.25 -6.33
CA PHE A 558 -33.24 10.50 -5.95
C PHE A 558 -33.74 9.46 -4.95
N ILE A 559 -33.40 8.18 -5.18
CA ILE A 559 -33.78 7.09 -4.28
C ILE A 559 -33.16 7.30 -2.90
N ASP A 560 -31.86 7.62 -2.87
CA ASP A 560 -31.14 7.91 -1.63
C ASP A 560 -31.76 9.12 -0.89
N THR A 561 -32.16 10.16 -1.63
CA THR A 561 -32.83 11.35 -1.08
C THR A 561 -34.21 11.01 -0.52
N ALA A 562 -35.01 10.24 -1.25
CA ALA A 562 -36.32 9.81 -0.81
C ALA A 562 -36.23 8.96 0.46
N LEU A 563 -35.29 8.01 0.53
CA LEU A 563 -35.04 7.20 1.72
C LEU A 563 -34.52 8.03 2.90
N ALA A 564 -33.64 8.99 2.67
CA ALA A 564 -33.14 9.88 3.73
C ALA A 564 -34.25 10.78 4.31
N LEU A 565 -35.18 11.26 3.49
CA LEU A 565 -36.34 12.06 3.92
C LEU A 565 -37.46 11.22 4.55
N THR A 566 -37.34 9.89 4.56
CA THR A 566 -38.38 8.97 5.04
C THR A 566 -37.84 8.02 6.11
N GLU A 567 -37.21 6.92 5.72
CA GLU A 567 -36.53 5.96 6.62
C GLU A 567 -35.47 6.64 7.49
N GLY A 568 -34.69 7.56 6.92
CA GLY A 568 -33.70 8.36 7.65
C GLY A 568 -34.29 9.29 8.72
N ARG A 569 -35.61 9.50 8.72
CA ARG A 569 -36.32 10.30 9.73
C ARG A 569 -37.08 9.47 10.76
N GLY A 570 -36.95 8.15 10.69
CA GLY A 570 -37.57 7.20 11.62
C GLY A 570 -38.83 6.51 11.08
N GLY A 571 -39.25 6.80 9.84
CA GLY A 571 -40.33 6.05 9.20
C GLY A 571 -39.92 4.61 8.91
N ARG A 572 -40.89 3.70 8.86
CA ARG A 572 -40.63 2.25 8.80
C ARG A 572 -41.28 1.58 7.60
N PHE A 573 -40.51 0.78 6.88
CA PHE A 573 -41.04 -0.15 5.89
C PHE A 573 -41.39 -1.47 6.57
N VAL A 574 -42.61 -1.97 6.37
CA VAL A 574 -43.13 -3.21 6.96
C VAL A 574 -43.64 -4.13 5.86
N GLY A 575 -43.39 -5.43 6.01
CA GLY A 575 -43.68 -6.45 4.98
C GLY A 575 -42.51 -6.67 4.03
N ASN A 576 -42.75 -7.39 2.94
CA ASN A 576 -41.72 -7.74 1.96
C ASN A 576 -42.25 -7.64 0.51
N GLY A 577 -41.33 -7.47 -0.43
CA GLY A 577 -41.66 -7.42 -1.86
C GLY A 577 -42.79 -6.42 -2.20
N GLN A 578 -43.70 -6.82 -3.08
CA GLN A 578 -44.83 -5.97 -3.51
C GLN A 578 -45.83 -5.64 -2.40
N SER A 579 -45.85 -6.44 -1.32
CA SER A 579 -46.73 -6.27 -0.17
C SER A 579 -46.21 -5.21 0.82
N MET A 580 -45.00 -4.69 0.61
CA MET A 580 -44.37 -3.71 1.47
C MET A 580 -45.22 -2.46 1.62
N LYS A 581 -45.37 -2.00 2.86
CA LYS A 581 -46.07 -0.78 3.26
C LYS A 581 -45.12 0.15 4.00
N TYR A 582 -45.36 1.45 3.88
CA TYR A 582 -44.63 2.46 4.63
C TYR A 582 -45.49 3.01 5.77
N ILE A 583 -44.89 3.13 6.96
CA ILE A 583 -45.47 3.73 8.16
C ILE A 583 -44.71 5.02 8.46
N PRO A 584 -45.33 6.21 8.30
CA PRO A 584 -44.70 7.48 8.60
C PRO A 584 -44.36 7.65 10.08
N SER A 585 -43.28 8.37 10.37
CA SER A 585 -42.90 8.81 11.73
C SER A 585 -43.52 10.14 12.13
N GLY A 586 -44.07 10.90 11.18
CA GLY A 586 -44.56 12.26 11.36
C GLY A 586 -43.49 13.33 11.12
N LYS A 587 -42.25 12.93 10.78
CA LYS A 587 -41.12 13.84 10.49
C LYS A 587 -40.84 13.98 8.99
N GLU A 588 -41.58 13.25 8.16
CA GLU A 588 -41.46 13.26 6.70
C GLU A 588 -41.95 14.59 6.10
N PRO A 589 -41.50 14.96 4.89
CA PRO A 589 -42.22 15.92 4.07
C PRO A 589 -43.67 15.49 3.83
N ALA A 590 -44.58 16.45 3.69
CA ALA A 590 -45.97 16.19 3.33
C ALA A 590 -46.06 15.59 1.92
N TYR A 591 -45.28 16.18 0.99
CA TYR A 591 -45.22 15.76 -0.40
C TYR A 591 -43.80 15.88 -0.94
N ILE A 592 -43.38 14.88 -1.71
CA ILE A 592 -42.14 14.86 -2.46
C ILE A 592 -42.50 14.80 -3.96
N TYR A 593 -42.12 15.84 -4.70
CA TYR A 593 -42.36 16.02 -6.13
C TYR A 593 -41.07 15.79 -6.94
N PRO A 594 -40.73 14.53 -7.27
CA PRO A 594 -39.61 14.24 -8.15
C PRO A 594 -39.90 14.66 -9.59
N TYR A 595 -38.88 15.14 -10.31
CA TYR A 595 -39.00 15.47 -11.72
C TYR A 595 -37.71 15.31 -12.52
N SER A 596 -37.84 15.04 -13.82
CA SER A 596 -36.73 14.97 -14.77
C SER A 596 -37.20 15.26 -16.20
N ARG A 597 -36.28 15.30 -17.16
CA ARG A 597 -36.63 15.46 -18.59
C ARG A 597 -37.47 14.27 -19.08
N SER A 598 -37.02 13.04 -18.86
CA SER A 598 -37.70 11.84 -19.36
C SER A 598 -38.88 11.39 -18.50
N GLY A 599 -38.90 11.75 -17.20
CA GLY A 599 -39.85 11.23 -16.23
C GLY A 599 -39.65 9.75 -15.89
N ALA A 600 -38.56 9.14 -16.36
CA ALA A 600 -38.34 7.70 -16.23
C ALA A 600 -37.54 7.35 -14.97
N LEU A 601 -37.99 6.31 -14.26
CA LEU A 601 -37.26 5.73 -13.13
C LEU A 601 -36.20 4.72 -13.61
N MET A 602 -35.25 4.42 -12.73
CA MET A 602 -34.21 3.40 -12.98
C MET A 602 -34.78 1.99 -12.92
N ILE A 603 -34.21 1.09 -13.71
CA ILE A 603 -34.57 -0.33 -13.70
C ILE A 603 -33.82 -1.00 -12.53
N PRO A 604 -34.49 -1.73 -11.62
CA PRO A 604 -33.82 -2.35 -10.48
C PRO A 604 -32.84 -3.46 -10.90
N ARG A 605 -31.84 -3.69 -10.05
CA ARG A 605 -30.90 -4.80 -10.14
C ARG A 605 -31.33 -5.97 -9.24
N VAL A 606 -31.00 -7.17 -9.71
CA VAL A 606 -31.13 -8.44 -8.98
C VAL A 606 -29.77 -9.11 -8.91
N GLY A 607 -29.62 -10.04 -7.97
CA GLY A 607 -28.37 -10.77 -7.82
C GLY A 607 -28.09 -11.77 -8.94
N GLU A 608 -29.11 -12.55 -9.32
CA GLU A 608 -29.07 -13.55 -10.39
C GLU A 608 -29.58 -12.94 -11.69
N MET A 609 -28.71 -12.88 -12.71
CA MET A 609 -29.06 -12.44 -14.06
C MET A 609 -29.41 -13.65 -14.95
N PRO A 610 -30.26 -13.50 -15.97
CA PRO A 610 -30.54 -14.57 -16.92
C PRO A 610 -29.29 -15.09 -17.62
N ASN A 611 -29.26 -16.41 -17.84
CA ASN A 611 -28.30 -17.00 -18.76
C ASN A 611 -28.69 -16.61 -20.20
N VAL A 612 -27.88 -15.75 -20.81
CA VAL A 612 -28.11 -15.16 -22.14
C VAL A 612 -27.03 -15.63 -23.12
N PRO A 613 -27.34 -15.67 -24.43
CA PRO A 613 -26.31 -15.92 -25.43
C PRO A 613 -25.23 -14.81 -25.43
N GLU A 614 -24.04 -15.14 -25.93
CA GLU A 614 -22.99 -14.17 -26.21
C GLU A 614 -23.45 -13.13 -27.25
N LEU A 615 -22.71 -12.01 -27.33
CA LEU A 615 -22.98 -10.95 -28.30
C LEU A 615 -22.90 -11.50 -29.72
N ARG A 616 -23.91 -11.18 -30.55
CA ARG A 616 -23.97 -11.59 -31.96
C ARG A 616 -23.72 -10.43 -32.90
N PHE A 617 -24.37 -9.29 -32.65
CA PHE A 617 -24.38 -8.17 -33.60
C PHE A 617 -23.30 -7.13 -33.26
N PHE A 618 -23.15 -6.82 -31.97
CA PHE A 618 -22.15 -5.86 -31.49
C PHE A 618 -20.88 -6.60 -31.02
N THR A 619 -20.13 -7.19 -31.94
CA THR A 619 -18.86 -7.89 -31.64
C THR A 619 -17.67 -7.10 -32.17
N SER A 620 -16.49 -7.31 -31.59
CA SER A 620 -15.26 -6.67 -32.09
C SER A 620 -14.89 -7.08 -33.52
N GLU A 621 -15.37 -8.22 -34.00
CA GLU A 621 -15.17 -8.70 -35.37
C GLU A 621 -16.08 -7.96 -36.35
N ASN A 622 -17.40 -7.95 -36.12
CA ASN A 622 -18.35 -7.22 -36.96
C ASN A 622 -18.02 -5.72 -37.05
N LEU A 623 -17.56 -5.12 -35.94
CA LEU A 623 -17.15 -3.72 -35.90
C LEU A 623 -15.90 -3.43 -36.74
N LYS A 624 -15.00 -4.42 -36.93
CA LYS A 624 -13.88 -4.29 -37.87
C LYS A 624 -14.38 -4.38 -39.30
N ASP A 625 -15.31 -5.29 -39.60
CA ASP A 625 -15.87 -5.44 -40.95
C ASP A 625 -16.66 -4.20 -41.40
N LEU A 626 -17.29 -3.50 -40.47
CA LEU A 626 -17.95 -2.20 -40.71
C LEU A 626 -16.96 -1.08 -41.12
N ARG A 627 -15.65 -1.26 -40.91
CA ARG A 627 -14.61 -0.30 -41.30
C ARG A 627 -13.33 -0.96 -41.79
N GLU A 628 -13.13 -0.93 -43.11
CA GLU A 628 -11.85 -1.30 -43.74
C GLU A 628 -10.69 -0.38 -43.29
N ASP A 629 -10.96 0.89 -42.99
CA ASP A 629 -9.98 1.87 -42.51
C ASP A 629 -10.20 2.26 -41.04
N THR A 630 -9.27 1.83 -40.18
CA THR A 630 -9.25 2.13 -38.74
C THR A 630 -9.02 3.60 -38.38
N SER A 631 -8.64 4.45 -39.36
CA SER A 631 -8.38 5.89 -39.13
C SER A 631 -9.66 6.74 -39.02
N ASN A 632 -10.77 6.26 -39.57
CA ASN A 632 -12.03 6.99 -39.53
C ASN A 632 -12.71 6.79 -38.15
N LYS A 633 -13.47 7.79 -37.68
CA LYS A 633 -14.31 7.74 -36.44
C LYS A 633 -15.74 7.23 -36.67
N PHE A 634 -16.28 6.40 -35.76
CA PHE A 634 -17.64 5.82 -35.82
C PHE A 634 -18.75 6.87 -35.65
N ASP A 635 -19.85 6.74 -36.38
CA ASP A 635 -21.08 7.45 -36.04
C ASP A 635 -21.92 6.62 -35.06
N PHE A 636 -22.16 7.14 -33.86
CA PHE A 636 -22.97 6.42 -32.87
C PHE A 636 -24.38 6.08 -33.37
N VAL A 637 -25.03 6.98 -34.10
CA VAL A 637 -26.44 6.83 -34.48
C VAL A 637 -26.59 5.89 -35.67
N ASP A 638 -25.71 6.03 -36.66
CA ASP A 638 -25.85 5.31 -37.92
C ASP A 638 -25.09 3.97 -37.91
N ASP A 639 -23.90 3.90 -37.28
CA ASP A 639 -23.08 2.68 -37.27
C ASP A 639 -23.39 1.79 -36.06
N LEU A 640 -23.50 2.37 -34.86
CA LEU A 640 -23.43 1.61 -33.60
C LEU A 640 -24.81 1.32 -32.98
N LEU A 641 -25.70 2.31 -32.92
CA LEU A 641 -27.03 2.18 -32.32
C LEU A 641 -27.89 1.09 -32.97
N PRO A 642 -27.87 0.87 -34.30
CA PRO A 642 -28.64 -0.21 -34.92
C PRO A 642 -28.20 -1.59 -34.41
N LEU A 643 -26.90 -1.84 -34.31
CA LEU A 643 -26.35 -3.10 -33.77
C LEU A 643 -26.71 -3.29 -32.29
N ILE A 644 -26.67 -2.22 -31.50
CA ILE A 644 -27.10 -2.25 -30.10
C ILE A 644 -28.58 -2.65 -30.01
N ARG A 645 -29.45 -2.08 -30.85
CA ARG A 645 -30.88 -2.43 -30.90
C ARG A 645 -31.11 -3.89 -31.28
N GLN A 646 -30.38 -4.39 -32.28
CA GLN A 646 -30.45 -5.79 -32.71
C GLN A 646 -30.07 -6.74 -31.57
N GLU A 647 -29.01 -6.42 -30.82
CA GLU A 647 -28.57 -7.24 -29.68
C GLU A 647 -29.61 -7.27 -28.54
N PHE A 648 -30.23 -6.14 -28.22
CA PHE A 648 -31.29 -6.08 -27.20
C PHE A 648 -32.49 -6.94 -27.59
N ILE A 649 -32.94 -6.85 -28.84
CA ILE A 649 -34.04 -7.65 -29.40
C ILE A 649 -33.67 -9.14 -29.34
N PHE A 650 -32.47 -9.49 -29.80
CA PHE A 650 -32.00 -10.87 -29.83
C PHE A 650 -31.96 -11.51 -28.45
N ARG A 651 -31.41 -10.82 -27.44
CA ARG A 651 -31.37 -11.35 -26.06
C ARG A 651 -32.74 -11.45 -25.43
N TYR A 652 -33.61 -10.46 -25.67
CA TYR A 652 -34.99 -10.51 -25.20
C TYR A 652 -35.70 -11.76 -25.72
N TYR A 653 -35.71 -11.95 -27.04
CA TYR A 653 -36.46 -13.03 -27.68
C TYR A 653 -35.81 -14.40 -27.54
N SER A 654 -34.49 -14.48 -27.43
CA SER A 654 -33.80 -15.73 -27.08
C SER A 654 -34.33 -16.31 -25.76
N LEU A 655 -34.59 -15.45 -24.77
CA LEU A 655 -35.16 -15.89 -23.50
C LEU A 655 -36.69 -16.03 -23.56
N ALA A 656 -37.40 -15.15 -24.26
CA ALA A 656 -38.86 -15.24 -24.41
C ALA A 656 -39.29 -16.56 -25.07
N PHE A 657 -38.64 -16.96 -26.18
CA PHE A 657 -38.87 -18.26 -26.83
C PHE A 657 -38.60 -19.40 -25.86
N LYS A 658 -37.45 -19.36 -25.17
CA LYS A 658 -37.05 -20.38 -24.21
C LYS A 658 -38.06 -20.55 -23.07
N ASN A 659 -38.60 -19.44 -22.55
CA ASN A 659 -39.63 -19.46 -21.52
C ASN A 659 -40.92 -20.14 -21.97
N CYS A 660 -41.22 -20.09 -23.28
CA CYS A 660 -42.35 -20.79 -23.90
C CYS A 660 -42.02 -22.23 -24.36
N GLY A 661 -40.80 -22.72 -24.09
CA GLY A 661 -40.36 -24.06 -24.51
C GLY A 661 -39.89 -24.16 -25.96
N GLU A 662 -39.62 -23.03 -26.61
CA GLU A 662 -39.11 -22.94 -27.98
C GLU A 662 -37.68 -22.38 -28.02
N ASN A 663 -37.03 -22.42 -29.18
CA ASN A 663 -35.72 -21.80 -29.37
C ASN A 663 -35.77 -20.89 -30.59
N LEU A 664 -35.35 -19.63 -30.42
CA LEU A 664 -35.14 -18.71 -31.52
C LEU A 664 -34.01 -19.23 -32.41
N ASN A 665 -34.22 -19.32 -33.73
CA ASN A 665 -33.18 -19.79 -34.63
C ASN A 665 -32.04 -18.76 -34.74
N ARG A 666 -30.87 -19.10 -34.18
CA ARG A 666 -29.72 -18.22 -34.11
C ARG A 666 -28.95 -18.10 -35.43
N SER A 667 -29.19 -18.96 -36.40
CA SER A 667 -28.49 -18.92 -37.70
C SER A 667 -29.14 -17.97 -38.71
N LEU A 668 -30.34 -17.45 -38.43
CA LEU A 668 -31.07 -16.57 -39.34
C LEU A 668 -30.47 -15.17 -39.39
N GLU A 669 -30.53 -14.53 -40.56
CA GLU A 669 -30.26 -13.09 -40.68
C GLU A 669 -31.25 -12.28 -39.83
N PHE A 670 -30.88 -11.07 -39.41
CA PHE A 670 -31.72 -10.31 -38.46
C PHE A 670 -33.12 -10.01 -39.01
N SER A 671 -33.25 -9.74 -40.32
CA SER A 671 -34.56 -9.53 -40.98
C SER A 671 -35.45 -10.79 -40.95
N GLU A 672 -34.86 -11.97 -41.10
CA GLU A 672 -35.56 -13.25 -41.03
C GLU A 672 -35.95 -13.59 -39.58
N MET A 673 -35.08 -13.26 -38.62
CA MET A 673 -35.37 -13.39 -37.19
C MET A 673 -36.59 -12.55 -36.78
N LEU A 674 -36.74 -11.34 -37.31
CA LEU A 674 -37.94 -10.52 -37.06
C LEU A 674 -39.22 -11.22 -37.55
N ASN A 675 -39.18 -11.90 -38.69
CA ASN A 675 -40.33 -12.68 -39.19
C ASN A 675 -40.66 -13.86 -38.26
N GLU A 676 -39.65 -14.50 -37.67
CA GLU A 676 -39.84 -15.56 -36.67
C GLU A 676 -40.47 -15.00 -35.38
N ILE A 677 -40.00 -13.84 -34.91
CA ILE A 677 -40.58 -13.12 -33.77
C ILE A 677 -42.05 -12.76 -34.02
N GLU A 678 -42.42 -12.37 -35.24
CA GLU A 678 -43.83 -12.13 -35.59
C GLU A 678 -44.68 -13.40 -35.47
N ARG A 679 -44.18 -14.54 -35.98
CA ARG A 679 -44.88 -15.82 -35.83
C ARG A 679 -44.99 -16.25 -34.37
N PHE A 680 -43.97 -15.99 -33.57
CA PHE A 680 -43.99 -16.25 -32.13
C PHE A 680 -45.13 -15.48 -31.44
N HIS A 681 -45.33 -14.20 -31.76
CA HIS A 681 -46.42 -13.41 -31.17
C HIS A 681 -47.80 -13.80 -31.70
N ILE A 682 -47.91 -14.35 -32.91
CA ILE A 682 -49.16 -14.95 -33.40
C ILE A 682 -49.51 -16.18 -32.55
N LYS A 683 -48.51 -16.99 -32.19
CA LYS A 683 -48.69 -18.20 -31.38
C LYS A 683 -48.89 -17.91 -29.88
N TYR A 684 -48.14 -16.96 -29.33
CA TYR A 684 -48.13 -16.59 -27.92
C TYR A 684 -48.59 -15.14 -27.73
N SER A 685 -49.83 -14.85 -28.08
CA SER A 685 -50.39 -13.47 -28.09
C SER A 685 -50.41 -12.78 -26.72
N SER A 686 -50.27 -13.51 -25.62
CA SER A 686 -50.14 -12.96 -24.27
C SER A 686 -48.74 -12.45 -23.94
N GLU A 687 -47.73 -12.84 -24.70
CA GLU A 687 -46.34 -12.40 -24.49
C GLU A 687 -46.17 -10.94 -24.88
N LYS A 688 -45.54 -10.14 -24.02
CA LYS A 688 -45.32 -8.72 -24.30
C LYS A 688 -44.26 -8.56 -25.38
N ARG A 689 -44.59 -7.80 -26.43
CA ARG A 689 -43.63 -7.33 -27.44
C ARG A 689 -42.58 -6.44 -26.79
N PHE A 690 -41.33 -6.64 -27.19
CA PHE A 690 -40.23 -5.76 -26.83
C PHE A 690 -40.19 -4.55 -27.77
N SER A 691 -40.05 -3.35 -27.20
CA SER A 691 -39.73 -2.13 -27.93
C SER A 691 -38.55 -1.44 -27.26
N PHE A 692 -37.54 -1.09 -28.05
CA PHE A 692 -36.39 -0.34 -27.58
C PHE A 692 -36.79 1.11 -27.27
N GLU A 693 -37.70 1.68 -28.06
CA GLU A 693 -38.22 3.03 -27.91
C GLU A 693 -39.03 3.17 -26.61
N GLU A 694 -39.84 2.17 -26.26
CA GLU A 694 -40.53 2.14 -24.96
C GLU A 694 -39.54 1.93 -23.80
N LEU A 695 -38.47 1.17 -23.99
CA LEU A 695 -37.42 1.03 -22.99
C LEU A 695 -36.72 2.39 -22.75
N GLU A 696 -36.40 3.11 -23.82
CA GLU A 696 -35.78 4.45 -23.81
C GLU A 696 -36.70 5.52 -23.24
N SER A 697 -37.97 5.53 -23.67
CA SER A 697 -39.01 6.48 -23.31
C SER A 697 -40.29 5.77 -22.85
N PRO A 698 -40.36 5.32 -21.58
CA PRO A 698 -41.45 4.45 -21.08
C PRO A 698 -42.87 5.00 -21.13
N PHE A 699 -43.01 6.30 -21.37
CA PHE A 699 -44.29 7.00 -21.39
C PHE A 699 -44.64 7.55 -22.78
N ILE A 700 -43.90 7.17 -23.83
CA ILE A 700 -44.11 7.67 -25.20
C ILE A 700 -45.51 7.35 -25.75
N ASN A 701 -46.05 6.18 -25.40
CA ASN A 701 -47.36 5.67 -25.86
C ASN A 701 -48.46 5.80 -24.80
N LYS A 702 -48.31 6.67 -23.79
CA LYS A 702 -49.30 6.85 -22.71
C LYS A 702 -50.06 8.16 -22.90
N GLU A 703 -51.38 8.12 -22.75
CA GLU A 703 -52.26 9.28 -22.92
C GLU A 703 -51.91 10.45 -21.97
N ALA A 704 -51.46 10.15 -20.74
CA ALA A 704 -51.01 11.16 -19.79
C ALA A 704 -49.95 10.63 -18.80
N TYR A 705 -48.94 11.46 -18.54
CA TYR A 705 -47.96 11.25 -17.45
C TYR A 705 -48.53 11.75 -16.13
N ASN A 706 -48.71 10.86 -15.16
CA ASN A 706 -49.19 11.18 -13.81
C ASN A 706 -48.75 10.10 -12.79
N THR A 707 -49.02 10.33 -11.51
CA THR A 707 -48.64 9.44 -10.40
C THR A 707 -49.16 8.02 -10.56
N VAL A 708 -50.39 7.83 -11.05
CA VAL A 708 -50.99 6.50 -11.28
C VAL A 708 -50.25 5.76 -12.41
N SER A 709 -49.99 6.45 -13.52
CA SER A 709 -49.23 5.90 -14.65
C SER A 709 -47.81 5.48 -14.23
N VAL A 710 -47.13 6.29 -13.41
CA VAL A 710 -45.79 5.96 -12.88
C VAL A 710 -45.85 4.79 -11.90
N GLN A 711 -46.84 4.74 -11.02
CA GLN A 711 -47.04 3.63 -10.10
C GLN A 711 -47.25 2.29 -10.83
N ASN A 712 -48.10 2.29 -11.87
CA ASN A 712 -48.35 1.10 -12.68
C ASN A 712 -47.09 0.66 -13.44
N PHE A 713 -46.38 1.60 -14.06
CA PHE A 713 -45.11 1.32 -14.74
C PHE A 713 -44.07 0.73 -13.78
N LEU A 714 -43.94 1.28 -12.58
CA LEU A 714 -43.02 0.79 -11.58
C LEU A 714 -43.40 -0.62 -11.11
N ALA A 715 -44.68 -0.87 -10.83
CA ALA A 715 -45.17 -2.18 -10.42
C ALA A 715 -44.93 -3.25 -11.50
N GLU A 716 -45.20 -2.93 -12.78
CA GLU A 716 -44.90 -3.81 -13.91
C GLU A 716 -43.40 -4.07 -14.06
N THR A 717 -42.58 -3.03 -13.95
CA THR A 717 -41.12 -3.16 -14.06
C THR A 717 -40.56 -4.06 -12.95
N ILE A 718 -41.01 -3.85 -11.71
CA ILE A 718 -40.67 -4.69 -10.57
C ILE A 718 -41.11 -6.14 -10.81
N ALA A 719 -42.33 -6.37 -11.31
CA ALA A 719 -42.82 -7.71 -11.62
C ALA A 719 -41.93 -8.42 -12.66
N LYS A 720 -41.58 -7.73 -13.75
CA LYS A 720 -40.68 -8.26 -14.80
C LYS A 720 -39.30 -8.60 -14.21
N VAL A 721 -38.68 -7.68 -13.48
CA VAL A 721 -37.35 -7.89 -12.89
C VAL A 721 -37.36 -8.98 -11.82
N SER A 722 -38.47 -9.15 -11.08
CA SER A 722 -38.60 -10.20 -10.05
C SER A 722 -38.61 -11.62 -10.62
N LEU A 723 -38.81 -11.79 -11.93
CA LEU A 723 -38.67 -13.08 -12.61
C LEU A 723 -37.19 -13.54 -12.68
N LYS A 724 -36.22 -12.67 -12.35
CA LYS A 724 -34.77 -12.96 -12.33
C LYS A 724 -34.32 -13.66 -13.61
N GLU A 725 -33.83 -14.89 -13.53
CA GLU A 725 -33.31 -15.67 -14.66
C GLU A 725 -34.34 -15.90 -15.78
N LYS A 726 -35.64 -15.80 -15.47
CA LYS A 726 -36.72 -15.93 -16.44
C LYS A 726 -37.20 -14.60 -17.00
N SER A 727 -36.55 -13.48 -16.70
CA SER A 727 -36.97 -12.15 -17.17
C SER A 727 -36.39 -11.81 -18.55
N PRO A 728 -37.19 -11.73 -19.64
CA PRO A 728 -36.71 -11.24 -20.93
C PRO A 728 -36.21 -9.79 -20.89
N LEU A 729 -36.79 -8.94 -20.03
CA LEU A 729 -36.32 -7.55 -19.84
C LEU A 729 -34.87 -7.49 -19.32
N LEU A 730 -34.56 -8.22 -18.23
CA LEU A 730 -33.20 -8.36 -17.71
C LEU A 730 -32.24 -8.92 -18.77
N ALA A 731 -32.68 -9.89 -19.59
CA ALA A 731 -31.87 -10.41 -20.68
C ALA A 731 -31.54 -9.33 -21.72
N ALA A 732 -32.53 -8.52 -22.14
CA ALA A 732 -32.32 -7.42 -23.06
C ALA A 732 -31.32 -6.39 -22.53
N ILE A 733 -31.53 -5.87 -21.31
CA ILE A 733 -30.65 -4.84 -20.73
C ILE A 733 -29.25 -5.38 -20.38
N SER A 734 -29.11 -6.71 -20.21
CA SER A 734 -27.80 -7.34 -20.02
C SER A 734 -26.90 -7.19 -21.25
N ALA A 735 -27.48 -7.01 -22.46
CA ALA A 735 -26.71 -6.73 -23.68
C ALA A 735 -25.73 -5.58 -23.47
N TRP A 736 -26.20 -4.50 -22.84
CA TRP A 736 -25.34 -3.34 -22.59
C TRP A 736 -24.19 -3.63 -21.61
N HIS A 737 -24.34 -4.59 -20.70
CA HIS A 737 -23.26 -4.98 -19.81
C HIS A 737 -22.04 -5.50 -20.57
N ASP A 738 -22.28 -6.27 -21.63
CA ASP A 738 -21.25 -6.88 -22.45
C ASP A 738 -20.81 -5.93 -23.59
N ILE A 739 -21.71 -5.08 -24.08
CA ILE A 739 -21.41 -4.03 -25.07
C ILE A 739 -20.54 -2.93 -24.46
N SER A 740 -20.84 -2.47 -23.23
CA SER A 740 -20.20 -1.31 -22.61
C SER A 740 -18.66 -1.36 -22.62
N PRO A 741 -18.00 -2.49 -22.30
CA PRO A 741 -16.55 -2.61 -22.41
C PRO A 741 -16.01 -2.39 -23.82
N ILE A 742 -16.65 -2.95 -24.85
CA ILE A 742 -16.28 -2.76 -26.27
C ILE A 742 -16.53 -1.30 -26.67
N PHE A 743 -17.71 -0.78 -26.35
CA PHE A 743 -18.12 0.58 -26.64
C PHE A 743 -17.20 1.62 -25.98
N ASN A 744 -16.72 1.37 -24.76
CA ASN A 744 -15.75 2.23 -24.10
C ASN A 744 -14.46 2.38 -24.93
N GLY A 745 -13.98 1.30 -25.56
CA GLY A 745 -12.83 1.36 -26.47
C GLY A 745 -13.07 2.22 -27.70
N LEU A 746 -14.30 2.24 -28.22
CA LEU A 746 -14.70 3.07 -29.37
C LEU A 746 -14.94 4.54 -28.99
N TYR A 747 -15.54 4.80 -27.83
CA TYR A 747 -15.80 6.15 -27.34
C TYR A 747 -14.49 6.86 -26.96
N SER A 748 -13.61 6.14 -26.27
CA SER A 748 -12.46 6.75 -25.60
C SER A 748 -11.52 7.46 -26.57
N PHE A 749 -11.01 8.61 -26.15
CA PHE A 749 -10.07 9.43 -26.94
C PHE A 749 -10.63 9.88 -28.29
N GLY A 750 -11.95 10.10 -28.38
CA GLY A 750 -12.59 10.71 -29.55
C GLY A 750 -12.78 9.76 -30.73
N GLY A 751 -13.01 8.47 -30.48
CA GLY A 751 -13.26 7.49 -31.56
C GLY A 751 -14.65 7.57 -32.19
N LEU A 752 -15.58 8.37 -31.62
CA LEU A 752 -16.84 8.76 -32.26
C LEU A 752 -16.68 10.06 -33.05
N THR A 753 -17.45 10.24 -34.12
CA THR A 753 -17.50 11.52 -34.84
C THR A 753 -17.92 12.65 -33.89
N ALA A 754 -17.42 13.88 -34.08
CA ALA A 754 -17.67 15.01 -33.18
C ALA A 754 -19.18 15.23 -32.95
N ARG A 755 -19.97 15.20 -34.03
CA ARG A 755 -21.44 15.30 -33.96
C ARG A 755 -22.08 14.13 -33.22
N SER A 756 -21.70 12.88 -33.51
CA SER A 756 -22.34 11.71 -32.89
C SER A 756 -21.94 11.54 -31.42
N HIS A 757 -20.72 11.94 -31.05
CA HIS A 757 -20.25 12.04 -29.67
C HIS A 757 -21.15 13.00 -28.87
N GLN A 758 -21.42 14.19 -29.41
CA GLN A 758 -22.34 15.15 -28.79
C GLN A 758 -23.76 14.57 -28.61
N ILE A 759 -24.26 13.86 -29.63
CA ILE A 759 -25.58 13.23 -29.57
C ILE A 759 -25.62 12.16 -28.48
N PHE A 760 -24.62 11.27 -28.44
CA PHE A 760 -24.52 10.22 -27.42
C PHE A 760 -24.53 10.81 -26.01
N ASP A 761 -23.64 11.77 -25.72
CA ASP A 761 -23.50 12.36 -24.38
C ASP A 761 -24.79 13.05 -23.89
N ASN A 762 -25.50 13.73 -24.79
CA ASN A 762 -26.64 14.57 -24.45
C ASN A 762 -27.98 13.81 -24.43
N GLN A 763 -28.12 12.78 -25.27
CA GLN A 763 -29.35 12.04 -25.49
C GLN A 763 -29.29 10.62 -24.90
N TYR A 764 -28.26 9.84 -25.24
CA TYR A 764 -28.24 8.39 -24.98
C TYR A 764 -27.49 7.95 -23.71
N ALA A 765 -26.44 8.66 -23.30
CA ALA A 765 -25.63 8.27 -22.13
C ALA A 765 -26.49 8.13 -20.85
N SER A 766 -27.48 9.02 -20.68
CA SER A 766 -28.40 8.96 -19.54
C SER A 766 -29.34 7.75 -19.58
N PHE A 767 -29.75 7.31 -20.77
CA PHE A 767 -30.55 6.12 -20.97
C PHE A 767 -29.75 4.85 -20.64
N PHE A 768 -28.54 4.72 -21.17
CA PHE A 768 -27.69 3.57 -20.88
C PHE A 768 -27.31 3.49 -19.40
N ASN A 769 -27.03 4.61 -18.74
CA ASN A 769 -26.81 4.64 -17.30
C ASN A 769 -28.04 4.17 -16.51
N ARG A 770 -29.26 4.53 -16.96
CA ARG A 770 -30.53 4.14 -16.32
C ARG A 770 -30.78 2.64 -16.31
N ILE A 771 -30.35 1.94 -17.35
CA ILE A 771 -30.49 0.47 -17.47
C ILE A 771 -29.27 -0.28 -16.88
N SER A 772 -28.13 0.39 -16.72
CA SER A 772 -26.86 -0.20 -16.26
C SER A 772 -26.62 -0.07 -14.75
N TYR A 773 -27.07 1.00 -14.12
CA TYR A 773 -26.68 1.31 -12.74
C TYR A 773 -27.88 1.38 -11.80
N GLY A 774 -28.77 0.40 -11.91
CA GLY A 774 -30.01 0.33 -11.16
C GLY A 774 -29.84 0.14 -9.64
N PRO A 775 -30.80 0.59 -8.82
CA PRO A 775 -30.85 0.31 -7.39
C PRO A 775 -31.17 -1.16 -7.11
N PRO A 776 -30.89 -1.70 -5.91
CA PRO A 776 -31.40 -3.00 -5.51
C PRO A 776 -32.92 -3.07 -5.61
N LEU A 777 -33.46 -4.23 -5.97
CA LEU A 777 -34.91 -4.47 -6.08
C LEU A 777 -35.66 -4.08 -4.79
N GLU A 778 -35.07 -4.32 -3.62
CA GLU A 778 -35.59 -3.90 -2.31
C GLU A 778 -35.90 -2.39 -2.25
N ASN A 779 -34.98 -1.55 -2.73
CA ASN A 779 -35.17 -0.10 -2.70
C ASN A 779 -36.31 0.33 -3.63
N MET A 780 -36.55 -0.38 -4.74
CA MET A 780 -37.69 -0.08 -5.61
C MET A 780 -39.02 -0.49 -4.99
N TYR A 781 -39.06 -1.55 -4.17
CA TYR A 781 -40.23 -1.85 -3.34
C TYR A 781 -40.51 -0.72 -2.34
N LYS A 782 -39.47 -0.14 -1.74
CA LYS A 782 -39.60 1.03 -0.85
C LYS A 782 -40.18 2.24 -1.59
N ILE A 783 -39.67 2.57 -2.78
CA ILE A 783 -40.23 3.66 -3.61
C ILE A 783 -41.70 3.41 -3.96
N LEU A 784 -42.07 2.17 -4.33
CA LEU A 784 -43.46 1.80 -4.59
C LEU A 784 -44.33 1.93 -3.34
N ALA A 785 -43.82 1.60 -2.15
CA ALA A 785 -44.54 1.74 -0.89
C ALA A 785 -44.76 3.22 -0.52
N LEU A 786 -43.79 4.10 -0.79
CA LEU A 786 -43.92 5.56 -0.59
C LEU A 786 -44.95 6.19 -1.54
N LEU A 787 -45.02 5.72 -2.79
CA LEU A 787 -46.06 6.07 -3.75
C LEU A 787 -47.45 5.69 -3.22
N LYS A 788 -47.62 4.44 -2.78
CA LYS A 788 -48.89 3.95 -2.21
C LYS A 788 -49.30 4.69 -0.93
N ALA A 789 -48.34 5.18 -0.16
CA ALA A 789 -48.56 5.97 1.05
C ALA A 789 -48.91 7.45 0.75
N GLY A 790 -48.85 7.89 -0.50
CA GLY A 790 -49.17 9.26 -0.90
C GLY A 790 -48.07 10.29 -0.64
N ILE A 791 -46.86 9.86 -0.27
CA ILE A 791 -45.72 10.75 0.01
C ILE A 791 -45.06 11.22 -1.28
N LEU A 792 -44.99 10.35 -2.30
CA LEU A 792 -44.43 10.68 -3.61
C LEU A 792 -45.54 11.08 -4.59
N ASP A 793 -45.37 12.20 -5.28
CA ASP A 793 -46.28 12.69 -6.30
C ASP A 793 -45.53 13.05 -7.60
N PHE A 794 -45.82 12.30 -8.67
CA PHE A 794 -45.21 12.47 -9.99
C PHE A 794 -46.04 13.35 -10.93
N THR A 795 -46.97 14.17 -10.42
CA THR A 795 -47.72 15.15 -11.23
C THR A 795 -46.80 16.01 -12.10
N PHE A 796 -45.61 16.37 -11.60
CA PHE A 796 -44.60 17.17 -12.31
C PHE A 796 -43.44 16.34 -12.88
N GLY A 797 -43.54 15.01 -12.88
CA GLY A 797 -42.37 14.13 -13.02
C GLY A 797 -41.66 14.16 -14.37
N GLN A 798 -42.37 14.45 -15.46
CA GLN A 798 -41.81 14.48 -16.80
C GLN A 798 -41.84 15.88 -17.39
N SER A 799 -40.67 16.41 -17.75
CA SER A 799 -40.47 17.70 -18.42
C SER A 799 -41.42 18.80 -17.91
N PRO A 800 -41.38 19.15 -16.60
CA PRO A 800 -42.10 20.31 -16.10
C PRO A 800 -41.39 21.60 -16.51
N GLU A 801 -42.15 22.70 -16.56
CA GLU A 801 -41.58 24.04 -16.59
C GLU A 801 -41.07 24.38 -15.20
N VAL A 802 -39.80 24.79 -15.09
CA VAL A 802 -39.18 25.17 -13.82
C VAL A 802 -38.65 26.58 -13.95
N ARG A 803 -39.18 27.49 -13.14
CA ARG A 803 -38.81 28.91 -13.14
C ARG A 803 -38.24 29.28 -11.78
N GLN A 804 -37.05 29.88 -11.76
CA GLN A 804 -36.52 30.49 -10.56
C GLN A 804 -37.25 31.82 -10.31
N LEU A 805 -37.90 31.96 -9.14
CA LEU A 805 -38.62 33.18 -8.78
C LEU A 805 -37.69 34.20 -8.12
N ASN A 806 -36.76 33.72 -7.28
CA ASN A 806 -35.70 34.50 -6.64
C ASN A 806 -34.55 33.57 -6.22
N HIS A 807 -33.56 34.09 -5.48
CA HIS A 807 -32.40 33.31 -5.04
C HIS A 807 -32.71 32.10 -4.14
N GLN A 808 -33.94 31.95 -3.63
CA GLN A 808 -34.32 30.88 -2.70
C GLN A 808 -35.53 30.05 -3.16
N LYS A 809 -36.37 30.53 -4.07
CA LYS A 809 -37.62 29.86 -4.46
C LYS A 809 -37.71 29.52 -5.95
N PHE A 810 -38.24 28.34 -6.24
CA PHE A 810 -38.57 27.86 -7.58
C PHE A 810 -40.08 27.66 -7.71
N GLU A 811 -40.62 27.90 -8.90
CA GLU A 811 -41.96 27.49 -9.32
C GLU A 811 -41.81 26.29 -10.25
N ILE A 812 -42.66 25.27 -10.04
CA ILE A 812 -42.77 24.10 -10.92
C ILE A 812 -44.18 24.07 -11.48
N ALA A 813 -44.29 24.02 -12.80
CA ALA A 813 -45.53 24.05 -13.54
C ALA A 813 -45.60 22.91 -14.55
N LYS A 814 -46.82 22.39 -14.76
CA LYS A 814 -47.11 21.43 -15.84
C LYS A 814 -48.45 21.78 -16.48
N SER A 815 -48.41 21.91 -17.80
CA SER A 815 -49.60 22.07 -18.63
C SER A 815 -50.13 20.70 -19.03
N PHE A 816 -51.43 20.46 -18.82
CA PHE A 816 -52.12 19.23 -19.22
C PHE A 816 -52.96 19.49 -20.48
N SER A 817 -53.19 18.45 -21.29
CA SER A 817 -54.12 18.49 -22.41
C SER A 817 -55.55 18.72 -21.89
N GLY A 818 -56.05 19.96 -21.97
CA GLY A 818 -57.40 20.33 -21.50
C GLY A 818 -57.54 21.60 -20.65
N ASN A 819 -56.65 22.60 -20.78
CA ASN A 819 -56.70 23.90 -20.08
C ASN A 819 -56.52 23.90 -18.55
N SER A 820 -56.26 22.76 -17.89
CA SER A 820 -55.87 22.76 -16.47
C SER A 820 -54.35 22.88 -16.32
N ASN A 821 -53.85 24.05 -15.89
CA ASN A 821 -52.45 24.22 -15.52
C ASN A 821 -52.29 23.99 -14.01
N LYS A 822 -51.45 23.03 -13.61
CA LYS A 822 -51.04 22.88 -12.20
C LYS A 822 -49.72 23.59 -11.98
N ARG A 823 -49.61 24.31 -10.86
CA ARG A 823 -48.39 25.01 -10.44
C ARG A 823 -48.20 24.87 -8.94
N ILE A 824 -46.96 24.72 -8.51
CA ILE A 824 -46.57 24.72 -7.10
C ILE A 824 -45.31 25.56 -6.90
N ILE A 825 -45.18 26.13 -5.70
CA ILE A 825 -43.93 26.71 -5.21
C ILE A 825 -43.53 25.84 -4.02
N PRO A 826 -42.66 24.83 -4.22
CA PRO A 826 -42.24 23.95 -3.13
C PRO A 826 -41.49 24.74 -2.05
N ASP A 827 -41.64 24.31 -0.80
CA ASP A 827 -40.90 24.87 0.34
C ASP A 827 -39.40 24.61 0.22
N TYR A 828 -39.02 23.46 -0.36
CA TYR A 828 -37.62 23.12 -0.63
C TYR A 828 -37.43 22.59 -2.06
N HIS A 829 -36.30 22.94 -2.66
CA HIS A 829 -35.84 22.42 -3.95
C HIS A 829 -34.51 21.69 -3.77
N ILE A 830 -34.44 20.43 -4.23
CA ILE A 830 -33.25 19.58 -4.09
C ILE A 830 -32.75 19.16 -5.47
N ASP A 831 -31.47 19.40 -5.77
CA ASP A 831 -30.82 18.83 -6.95
C ASP A 831 -30.21 17.46 -6.62
N ALA A 832 -30.91 16.40 -7.00
CA ALA A 832 -30.49 15.01 -6.86
C ALA A 832 -29.89 14.45 -8.16
N ARG A 833 -29.25 15.30 -8.98
CA ARG A 833 -28.46 14.84 -10.14
C ARG A 833 -27.02 14.67 -9.71
N ILE A 834 -26.34 13.68 -10.29
CA ILE A 834 -24.88 13.62 -10.22
C ILE A 834 -24.37 14.70 -11.20
N PRO A 835 -23.63 15.71 -10.72
CA PRO A 835 -23.04 16.70 -11.61
C PRO A 835 -22.11 15.99 -12.59
N LYS A 836 -22.29 16.22 -13.90
CA LYS A 836 -21.26 15.82 -14.88
C LYS A 836 -20.04 16.68 -14.59
N ILE A 837 -18.85 16.09 -14.53
CA ILE A 837 -17.63 16.89 -14.41
C ILE A 837 -17.52 17.78 -15.65
N LYS A 838 -17.79 19.08 -15.44
CA LYS A 838 -17.55 20.15 -16.40
C LYS A 838 -16.56 21.10 -15.75
N ILE A 839 -15.29 20.80 -15.98
CA ILE A 839 -14.17 21.41 -15.25
C ILE A 839 -14.17 22.94 -15.31
N PRO A 840 -14.63 23.62 -16.37
CA PRO A 840 -14.68 25.09 -16.35
C PRO A 840 -15.73 25.71 -15.42
N SER A 841 -16.73 24.94 -14.98
CA SER A 841 -17.93 25.50 -14.31
C SER A 841 -18.26 24.87 -12.95
N GLN A 842 -17.69 23.70 -12.63
CA GLN A 842 -18.04 22.90 -11.44
C GLN A 842 -16.84 22.14 -10.84
N SER A 843 -15.61 22.57 -11.12
CA SER A 843 -14.38 21.98 -10.59
C SER A 843 -14.10 22.38 -9.14
N SER A 844 -13.30 21.56 -8.44
CA SER A 844 -12.63 22.01 -7.21
C SER A 844 -11.58 23.07 -7.55
N LEU A 845 -11.07 23.74 -6.51
CA LEU A 845 -10.02 24.75 -6.66
C LEU A 845 -8.79 24.19 -7.41
N LEU A 846 -8.43 22.93 -7.14
CA LEU A 846 -7.33 22.23 -7.83
C LEU A 846 -7.45 22.25 -9.35
N TYR A 847 -8.55 21.73 -9.89
CA TYR A 847 -8.70 21.62 -11.34
C TYR A 847 -8.98 22.96 -12.00
N LYS A 848 -9.54 23.91 -11.26
CA LYS A 848 -9.68 25.29 -11.72
C LYS A 848 -8.30 25.92 -11.92
N ASN A 849 -7.43 25.84 -10.92
CA ASN A 849 -6.07 26.38 -10.98
C ASN A 849 -5.25 25.70 -12.08
N LEU A 850 -5.32 24.37 -12.19
CA LEU A 850 -4.65 23.61 -13.27
C LEU A 850 -5.06 24.06 -14.69
N LEU A 851 -6.33 24.46 -14.89
CA LEU A 851 -6.78 25.00 -16.17
C LEU A 851 -6.36 26.46 -16.37
N GLU A 852 -6.51 27.30 -15.34
CA GLU A 852 -6.21 28.74 -15.40
C GLU A 852 -4.70 29.01 -15.59
N GLU A 853 -3.86 28.19 -14.97
CA GLU A 853 -2.39 28.26 -15.10
C GLU A 853 -1.89 27.58 -16.39
N GLY A 854 -2.76 26.86 -17.10
CA GLY A 854 -2.43 26.19 -18.35
C GLY A 854 -1.71 24.86 -18.20
N GLU A 855 -1.60 24.33 -16.98
CA GLU A 855 -1.04 23.01 -16.67
C GLU A 855 -1.83 21.88 -17.34
N MET A 856 -3.11 22.12 -17.65
CA MET A 856 -4.00 21.20 -18.37
C MET A 856 -4.93 21.95 -19.34
N ARG A 857 -5.42 21.26 -20.37
CA ARG A 857 -6.48 21.74 -21.27
C ARG A 857 -7.69 20.82 -21.30
N LEU A 858 -8.78 21.30 -21.89
CA LEU A 858 -10.02 20.56 -22.06
C LEU A 858 -9.95 19.66 -23.30
N PHE A 859 -10.52 18.46 -23.20
CA PHE A 859 -10.62 17.56 -24.33
C PHE A 859 -11.57 18.10 -25.40
N GLN A 860 -11.10 18.04 -26.64
CA GLN A 860 -11.81 18.53 -27.79
C GLN A 860 -11.79 17.48 -28.90
N ASN A 861 -12.98 17.00 -29.28
CA ASN A 861 -13.15 16.05 -30.37
C ASN A 861 -13.43 16.82 -31.68
N THR A 862 -12.50 16.77 -32.63
CA THR A 862 -12.63 17.45 -33.92
C THR A 862 -12.53 16.48 -35.09
N ASP A 863 -13.40 16.64 -36.08
CA ASP A 863 -13.33 15.97 -37.39
C ASP A 863 -14.15 16.72 -38.44
N TYR A 864 -14.40 16.08 -39.59
CA TYR A 864 -15.18 16.65 -40.70
C TYR A 864 -16.65 16.95 -40.36
N THR A 865 -17.20 16.38 -39.28
CA THR A 865 -18.57 16.64 -38.80
C THR A 865 -18.66 17.84 -37.85
N GLY A 866 -17.52 18.39 -37.42
CA GLY A 866 -17.43 19.59 -36.59
C GLY A 866 -16.51 19.44 -35.38
N ASN A 867 -16.86 20.17 -34.32
CA ASN A 867 -16.10 20.24 -33.09
C ASN A 867 -17.03 20.03 -31.88
N TYR A 868 -16.67 19.13 -30.97
CA TYR A 868 -17.38 18.90 -29.72
C TYR A 868 -16.41 18.83 -28.54
N GLN A 869 -16.63 19.72 -27.57
CA GLN A 869 -15.91 19.73 -26.30
C GLN A 869 -16.74 19.04 -25.23
N THR A 870 -16.23 17.93 -24.68
CA THR A 870 -16.97 17.07 -23.74
C THR A 870 -17.03 17.67 -22.32
N GLY A 871 -16.07 18.54 -22.00
CA GLY A 871 -15.92 19.17 -20.69
C GLY A 871 -14.98 18.43 -19.73
N GLY A 872 -14.41 17.29 -20.16
CA GLY A 872 -13.32 16.58 -19.47
C GLY A 872 -11.93 17.12 -19.80
N MET A 873 -10.90 16.65 -19.10
CA MET A 873 -9.49 17.01 -19.37
C MET A 873 -8.96 16.26 -20.58
N ASP A 874 -8.11 16.88 -21.38
CA ASP A 874 -7.41 16.19 -22.46
C ASP A 874 -6.29 15.30 -21.91
N LEU A 875 -6.23 14.04 -22.38
CA LEU A 875 -5.35 13.01 -21.84
C LEU A 875 -4.68 12.20 -22.97
N SER A 876 -3.44 11.75 -22.72
CA SER A 876 -2.82 10.68 -23.51
C SER A 876 -3.49 9.32 -23.24
N ARG A 877 -3.23 8.33 -24.10
CA ARG A 877 -3.74 6.97 -23.92
C ARG A 877 -3.20 6.27 -22.66
N GLU A 878 -2.10 6.76 -22.09
CA GLU A 878 -1.58 6.30 -20.79
C GLU A 878 -2.20 7.04 -19.59
N GLY A 879 -3.10 8.00 -19.82
CA GLY A 879 -3.77 8.77 -18.77
C GLY A 879 -3.00 10.01 -18.30
N HIS A 880 -2.02 10.49 -19.08
CA HIS A 880 -1.28 11.72 -18.78
C HIS A 880 -2.03 12.96 -19.27
N PRO A 881 -2.14 14.04 -18.48
CA PRO A 881 -2.79 15.25 -18.93
C PRO A 881 -1.97 15.97 -20.00
N ILE A 882 -2.68 16.65 -20.89
CA ILE A 882 -2.11 17.50 -21.94
C ILE A 882 -2.29 18.96 -21.52
N ASP A 883 -1.20 19.73 -21.54
CA ASP A 883 -1.18 21.14 -21.18
C ASP A 883 -1.80 22.04 -22.27
N LYS A 884 -1.93 23.35 -22.02
CA LYS A 884 -2.50 24.30 -22.99
C LYS A 884 -1.74 24.38 -24.31
N ASP A 885 -0.44 24.09 -24.29
CA ASP A 885 0.47 24.18 -25.44
C ASP A 885 0.56 22.85 -26.22
N GLY A 886 -0.08 21.78 -25.70
CA GLY A 886 -0.16 20.47 -26.33
C GLY A 886 0.90 19.48 -25.87
N ASN A 887 1.68 19.78 -24.83
CA ASN A 887 2.68 18.86 -24.29
C ASN A 887 2.06 17.86 -23.31
N ILE A 888 2.59 16.63 -23.32
CA ILE A 888 2.15 15.56 -22.41
C ILE A 888 2.92 15.66 -21.09
N ARG A 889 2.21 15.85 -19.98
CA ARG A 889 2.77 15.90 -18.62
C ARG A 889 2.96 14.50 -18.03
N LYS A 890 4.06 13.84 -18.41
CA LYS A 890 4.33 12.42 -18.11
C LYS A 890 4.53 12.08 -16.62
N ASN A 891 4.78 13.08 -15.79
CA ASN A 891 4.90 12.96 -14.33
C ASN A 891 3.53 12.95 -13.61
N ILE A 892 2.43 13.27 -14.30
CA ILE A 892 1.07 13.23 -13.74
C ILE A 892 0.27 12.14 -14.47
N THR A 893 -0.44 11.30 -13.71
CA THR A 893 -1.45 10.38 -14.26
C THR A 893 -2.80 10.64 -13.60
N ILE A 894 -3.87 10.63 -14.40
CA ILE A 894 -5.23 10.88 -13.92
C ILE A 894 -6.05 9.60 -14.01
N TYR A 895 -6.77 9.25 -12.94
CA TYR A 895 -7.55 8.00 -12.88
C TYR A 895 -8.93 8.16 -12.21
N GLY A 896 -9.94 7.50 -12.77
CA GLY A 896 -11.30 7.44 -12.21
C GLY A 896 -12.22 8.51 -12.80
N THR A 897 -13.17 9.01 -12.01
CA THR A 897 -14.16 10.02 -12.46
C THR A 897 -13.55 11.25 -13.17
N PRO A 898 -12.36 11.77 -12.80
CA PRO A 898 -11.78 12.93 -13.50
C PRO A 898 -11.50 12.69 -15.00
N THR A 899 -11.42 11.43 -15.46
CA THR A 899 -11.21 11.09 -16.86
C THR A 899 -12.52 11.00 -17.67
N GLU A 900 -13.68 11.26 -17.04
CA GLU A 900 -14.98 11.32 -17.73
C GLU A 900 -14.98 12.40 -18.82
N GLY A 901 -15.56 12.07 -19.97
CA GLY A 901 -15.55 12.94 -21.15
C GLY A 901 -14.37 12.69 -22.09
N VAL A 902 -13.34 11.97 -21.66
CA VAL A 902 -12.33 11.37 -22.55
C VAL A 902 -12.44 9.87 -22.60
N THR A 903 -12.76 9.28 -21.46
CA THR A 903 -13.05 7.86 -21.30
C THR A 903 -14.51 7.69 -20.90
N PHE A 904 -15.08 6.54 -21.23
CA PHE A 904 -16.44 6.17 -20.84
C PHE A 904 -16.41 5.20 -19.66
N ASP A 905 -17.47 5.23 -18.86
CA ASP A 905 -17.75 4.23 -17.84
C ASP A 905 -16.65 4.05 -16.76
N ASN A 906 -16.31 5.15 -16.06
CA ASN A 906 -15.27 5.19 -15.02
C ASN A 906 -15.73 4.64 -13.65
N ASP A 907 -16.49 3.52 -13.67
CA ASP A 907 -17.00 2.83 -12.47
C ASP A 907 -15.99 2.90 -11.31
N THR A 908 -16.44 3.50 -10.20
CA THR A 908 -15.62 3.84 -9.04
C THR A 908 -14.97 2.60 -8.42
N LEU A 909 -15.59 1.43 -8.54
CA LEU A 909 -15.06 0.18 -7.98
C LEU A 909 -14.36 -0.71 -8.99
N SER A 910 -14.56 -0.50 -10.29
CA SER A 910 -13.90 -1.31 -11.31
C SER A 910 -12.38 -1.13 -11.28
N ARG A 911 -11.62 -2.22 -11.28
CA ARG A 911 -10.15 -2.18 -11.44
C ARG A 911 -9.73 -2.17 -12.91
N ASN A 912 -10.50 -2.84 -13.76
CA ASN A 912 -10.07 -3.16 -15.13
C ASN A 912 -10.50 -2.10 -16.16
N ARG A 913 -11.50 -1.28 -15.83
CA ARG A 913 -11.92 -0.19 -16.71
C ARG A 913 -10.91 0.95 -16.61
N ASN A 914 -10.22 1.21 -17.72
CA ASN A 914 -9.23 2.27 -17.86
C ASN A 914 -8.16 2.22 -16.77
N ASP A 915 -7.48 1.07 -16.58
CA ASP A 915 -6.51 0.83 -15.50
C ASP A 915 -5.21 1.66 -15.64
N PHE A 916 -5.34 2.96 -15.44
CA PHE A 916 -4.22 3.89 -15.39
C PHE A 916 -3.41 3.73 -14.10
N SER A 917 -3.95 3.09 -13.05
CA SER A 917 -3.19 2.78 -11.83
C SER A 917 -2.01 1.84 -12.08
N SER A 918 -2.22 0.76 -12.84
CA SER A 918 -1.14 -0.18 -13.18
C SER A 918 -0.11 0.46 -14.12
N ILE A 919 -0.56 1.28 -15.08
CA ILE A 919 0.33 2.01 -16.00
C ILE A 919 1.20 2.99 -15.22
N TRP A 920 0.58 3.80 -14.36
CA TRP A 920 1.28 4.74 -13.49
C TRP A 920 2.32 4.05 -12.60
N ALA A 921 1.95 2.98 -11.89
CA ALA A 921 2.87 2.26 -11.01
C ALA A 921 4.13 1.78 -11.76
N LYS A 922 3.97 1.20 -12.95
CA LYS A 922 5.10 0.77 -13.79
C LYS A 922 5.97 1.93 -14.24
N GLN A 923 5.37 3.07 -14.58
CA GLN A 923 6.11 4.27 -14.95
C GLN A 923 6.92 4.84 -13.78
N VAL A 924 6.35 4.84 -12.58
CA VAL A 924 7.07 5.24 -11.35
C VAL A 924 8.30 4.36 -11.16
N ILE A 925 8.16 3.03 -11.27
CA ILE A 925 9.30 2.11 -11.16
C ILE A 925 10.35 2.36 -12.25
N ASN A 926 9.94 2.52 -13.50
CA ASN A 926 10.88 2.75 -14.60
C ASN A 926 11.66 4.06 -14.39
N ASN A 927 11.00 5.12 -13.94
CA ASN A 927 11.67 6.39 -13.64
C ASN A 927 12.59 6.28 -12.41
N LEU A 928 12.16 5.59 -11.37
CA LEU A 928 13.00 5.29 -10.21
C LEU A 928 14.28 4.55 -10.65
N LYS A 929 14.16 3.47 -11.42
CA LYS A 929 15.31 2.72 -11.98
C LYS A 929 16.24 3.60 -12.82
N ASN A 930 15.68 4.47 -13.66
CA ASN A 930 16.46 5.41 -14.46
C ASN A 930 17.18 6.46 -13.60
N SER A 931 16.56 6.93 -12.51
CA SER A 931 17.18 7.85 -11.57
C SER A 931 18.36 7.19 -10.86
N ILE A 932 18.19 5.92 -10.45
CA ILE A 932 19.24 5.10 -9.86
C ILE A 932 20.41 4.94 -10.83
N SER A 933 20.16 4.61 -12.10
CA SER A 933 21.21 4.41 -13.10
C SER A 933 21.97 5.68 -13.47
N LYS A 934 21.36 6.87 -13.34
CA LYS A 934 22.03 8.15 -13.58
C LYS A 934 22.84 8.64 -12.36
N SER A 935 22.49 8.16 -11.17
CA SER A 935 23.16 8.51 -9.90
C SER A 935 24.38 7.64 -9.58
N LYS A 936 24.42 6.43 -10.15
CA LYS A 936 25.59 5.54 -10.18
C LYS A 936 26.51 5.95 -11.33
#